data_AF-A0A1C5F4T0-F1
#
_entry.id   AF-A0A1C5F4T0-F1
#
_cell.length_a   1.000
_cell.length_b   1.000
_cell.length_c   1.000
_cell.angle_alpha   90.00
_cell.angle_beta   90.00
_cell.angle_gamma   90.00
#
_symmetry.space_group_name_H-M   'P 1'
#
loop_
_entity.id
_entity.type
_entity.pdbx_description
1 polymer ?
#
loop_
_entity_poly.entity_id
_entity_poly.type
_entity_poly.pdbx_seq_one_letter_code
_entity_poly.pdbx_strand_id
1 'polypeptide(L)'
;MIDAIWSVGTRYAITTGVINRYIAGRRLMGADAMEDDLTDLLSFYGHLGGIDSFIHHIGTRNRVSTQPGATLKGAAVQQAATALLGLGINTAAQFRAAATTDLGDEARAAWTAVPGQSSGVSWRYLRMLLGLPDVKPDRMVIRFITSALGISERALERERAVQLVCAAAERLGVEPPALDHAIWTWQTTGHRAHDGISQAEHLKALAHTFIGAAFPILAQQRVIPSSVFQPFVHVGRDYAGPDLMHQPDFQELESALEQAYPGRFAEPLKRHHAEFANHYVFSFLEAAIARCALNDGVFEADSPAVARSADELIDVLNSDEYTLQCCRAVTHITTTGEEPVQIGEVTIYRETDTRDLVQRAQQLIPAIPTAFGGDLPFIYAPPHALLVSTAAVAQGDNPYESGRRASSTINRFLLLARLLHAGSHQSGWEITGASTLVAEIRPQPRTFNPMQLGSLLERVVRLSADDAPAFAALSDFIDAAVIKRDGMAATSFDTALYRYNHAHEEGDHFERIVDLATALEAVLTGDDKGEGLSLRLKNRAAALLATTTDTGTSIFSDITQLYELRSRLVHGGSIPQKTVGKIITSVSTVPDGAMFGVALAFAVDRMRDLVRRSFLARLCLGSGTDPLWPFDKSTPVDAALADDTTRTQWRAHWRDQLTSLGAASAADPAHPGIDPITRCSNTQTQPHHSTEPHPK
;
A
#
# COMPACT_ATOMS: atom_id res chain seq x y z
N MET A 1 -13.85 44.45 -12.97
CA MET A 1 -13.22 44.93 -14.22
C MET A 1 -12.43 43.84 -14.94
N ILE A 2 -11.30 43.41 -14.35
CA ILE A 2 -10.41 42.40 -14.95
C ILE A 2 -11.19 41.14 -15.31
N ASP A 3 -11.90 40.54 -14.36
CA ASP A 3 -12.70 39.33 -14.60
C ASP A 3 -13.76 39.51 -15.71
N ALA A 4 -14.50 40.63 -15.68
CA ALA A 4 -15.56 40.91 -16.64
C ALA A 4 -15.11 40.88 -18.10
N ILE A 5 -13.90 41.39 -18.39
CA ILE A 5 -13.32 41.44 -19.74
C ILE A 5 -12.50 40.17 -20.01
N TRP A 6 -11.78 39.67 -19.01
CA TRP A 6 -10.92 38.50 -19.18
C TRP A 6 -11.71 37.21 -19.31
N SER A 7 -12.82 37.01 -18.63
CA SER A 7 -13.65 35.78 -18.75
C SER A 7 -14.28 35.54 -20.13
N VAL A 8 -14.38 36.57 -20.99
CA VAL A 8 -15.10 36.43 -22.27
C VAL A 8 -14.24 35.74 -23.33
N GLY A 9 -14.54 34.49 -23.66
CA GLY A 9 -13.86 33.78 -24.77
C GLY A 9 -12.45 33.28 -24.44
N THR A 10 -12.11 33.16 -23.16
CA THR A 10 -10.91 32.45 -22.68
C THR A 10 -11.29 31.45 -21.58
N ARG A 11 -10.47 30.42 -21.39
CA ARG A 11 -10.65 29.46 -20.28
C ARG A 11 -10.57 30.23 -18.95
N TYR A 12 -11.46 29.92 -18.00
CA TYR A 12 -11.56 30.69 -16.75
C TYR A 12 -10.25 30.62 -15.92
N ALA A 13 -9.52 29.52 -15.96
CA ALA A 13 -8.18 29.40 -15.33
C ALA A 13 -7.19 30.50 -15.79
N ILE A 14 -7.27 30.95 -17.05
CA ILE A 14 -6.44 32.05 -17.54
C ILE A 14 -6.85 33.37 -16.86
N THR A 15 -8.16 33.60 -16.71
CA THR A 15 -8.71 34.75 -16.00
C THR A 15 -8.29 34.74 -14.53
N THR A 16 -8.44 33.61 -13.84
CA THR A 16 -8.00 33.44 -12.45
C THR A 16 -6.50 33.70 -12.30
N GLY A 17 -5.68 33.20 -13.20
CA GLY A 17 -4.24 33.47 -13.20
C GLY A 17 -3.90 34.96 -13.33
N VAL A 18 -4.63 35.72 -14.16
CA VAL A 18 -4.45 37.18 -14.29
C VAL A 18 -4.88 37.91 -13.01
N ILE A 19 -6.00 37.51 -12.41
CA ILE A 19 -6.50 38.07 -11.15
C ILE A 19 -5.50 37.81 -10.02
N ASN A 20 -5.00 36.57 -9.90
CA ASN A 20 -4.03 36.21 -8.86
C ASN A 20 -2.70 36.96 -9.01
N ARG A 21 -2.23 37.18 -10.25
CA ARG A 21 -1.05 38.02 -10.49
C ARG A 21 -1.29 39.49 -10.14
N TYR A 22 -2.49 40.01 -10.40
CA TYR A 22 -2.87 41.36 -9.97
C TYR A 22 -2.86 41.46 -8.43
N ILE A 23 -3.51 40.52 -7.73
CA ILE A 23 -3.54 40.46 -6.27
C ILE A 23 -2.11 40.37 -5.69
N ALA A 24 -1.28 39.48 -6.23
CA ALA A 24 0.12 39.33 -5.81
C ALA A 24 0.92 40.61 -6.04
N GLY A 25 0.73 41.27 -7.19
CA GLY A 25 1.38 42.53 -7.52
C GLY A 25 1.01 43.66 -6.55
N ARG A 26 -0.27 43.79 -6.18
CA ARG A 26 -0.73 44.78 -5.19
C ARG A 26 -0.22 44.48 -3.79
N ARG A 27 -0.19 43.20 -3.40
CA ARG A 27 0.37 42.75 -2.11
C ARG A 27 1.86 43.09 -1.98
N LEU A 28 2.64 42.96 -3.06
CA LEU A 28 4.06 43.36 -3.08
C LEU A 28 4.26 44.87 -2.90
N MET A 29 3.25 45.68 -3.23
CA MET A 29 3.23 47.12 -2.97
C MET A 29 2.68 47.49 -1.59
N GLY A 30 2.35 46.50 -0.74
CA GLY A 30 1.74 46.72 0.57
C GLY A 30 0.27 47.14 0.52
N ALA A 31 -0.41 46.95 -0.62
CA ALA A 31 -1.82 47.29 -0.81
C ALA A 31 -2.71 46.03 -0.85
N ASP A 32 -4.02 46.22 -0.63
CA ASP A 32 -5.02 45.17 -0.75
C ASP A 32 -5.82 45.33 -2.05
N ALA A 33 -5.67 44.36 -2.95
CA ALA A 33 -6.36 44.35 -4.24
C ALA A 33 -7.89 44.26 -4.12
N MET A 34 -8.42 43.82 -2.98
CA MET A 34 -9.87 43.72 -2.75
C MET A 34 -10.51 45.07 -2.44
N GLU A 35 -9.72 46.05 -1.99
CA GLU A 35 -10.16 47.43 -1.69
C GLU A 35 -9.84 48.40 -2.85
N ASP A 36 -9.14 47.94 -3.89
CA ASP A 36 -8.74 48.77 -5.02
C ASP A 36 -9.94 49.33 -5.80
N ASP A 37 -9.86 50.63 -6.13
CA ASP A 37 -10.77 51.29 -7.04
C ASP A 37 -10.20 51.40 -8.48
N LEU A 38 -10.91 52.08 -9.39
CA LEU A 38 -10.39 52.26 -10.76
C LEU A 38 -9.12 53.13 -10.81
N THR A 39 -8.96 54.06 -9.88
CA THR A 39 -7.77 54.90 -9.75
C THR A 39 -6.57 54.06 -9.34
N ASP A 40 -6.73 53.14 -8.39
CA ASP A 40 -5.71 52.18 -8.00
C ASP A 40 -5.31 51.27 -9.17
N LEU A 41 -6.29 50.71 -9.88
CA LEU A 41 -6.05 49.87 -11.04
C LEU A 41 -5.25 50.62 -12.12
N LEU A 42 -5.66 51.85 -12.48
CA LEU A 42 -4.96 52.65 -13.48
C LEU A 42 -3.58 53.11 -13.02
N SER A 43 -3.42 53.42 -11.74
CA SER A 43 -2.12 53.74 -11.13
C SER A 43 -1.18 52.54 -11.16
N PHE A 44 -1.71 51.33 -10.99
CA PHE A 44 -0.94 50.09 -11.10
C PHE A 44 -0.45 49.83 -12.53
N TYR A 45 -1.26 50.12 -13.55
CA TYR A 45 -0.79 50.15 -14.94
C TYR A 45 0.39 51.13 -15.10
N GLY A 46 0.28 52.33 -14.53
CA GLY A 46 1.35 53.34 -14.57
C GLY A 46 2.63 52.87 -13.87
N HIS A 47 2.50 52.28 -12.68
CA HIS A 47 3.61 51.78 -11.87
C HIS A 47 4.43 50.70 -12.59
N LEU A 48 3.76 49.79 -13.31
CA LEU A 48 4.44 48.75 -14.09
C LEU A 48 5.13 49.28 -15.35
N GLY A 49 4.92 50.55 -15.73
CA GLY A 49 5.46 51.14 -16.96
C GLY A 49 4.50 51.08 -18.16
N GLY A 50 3.20 50.94 -17.91
CA GLY A 50 2.15 51.02 -18.93
C GLY A 50 1.56 49.67 -19.35
N ILE A 51 0.79 49.71 -20.45
CA ILE A 51 -0.03 48.58 -20.93
C ILE A 51 0.81 47.35 -21.24
N ASP A 52 1.91 47.50 -21.97
CA ASP A 52 2.75 46.37 -22.39
C ASP A 52 3.35 45.65 -21.19
N SER A 53 3.81 46.41 -20.19
CA SER A 53 4.32 45.85 -18.94
C SER A 53 3.23 45.19 -18.11
N PHE A 54 2.03 45.77 -18.03
CA PHE A 54 0.91 45.11 -17.37
C PHE A 54 0.57 43.78 -18.06
N ILE A 55 0.52 43.74 -19.40
CA ILE A 55 0.24 42.52 -20.15
C ILE A 55 1.34 41.46 -19.95
N HIS A 56 2.60 41.88 -19.82
CA HIS A 56 3.73 41.00 -19.60
C HIS A 56 3.75 40.40 -18.19
N HIS A 57 3.57 41.21 -17.15
CA HIS A 57 3.73 40.79 -15.75
C HIS A 57 2.45 40.28 -15.11
N ILE A 58 1.29 40.78 -15.55
CA ILE A 58 -0.01 40.53 -14.91
C ILE A 58 -0.96 39.83 -15.86
N GLY A 59 -1.14 40.39 -17.05
CA GLY A 59 -2.06 39.90 -18.06
C GLY A 59 -1.57 38.66 -18.80
N THR A 60 -2.08 38.54 -20.02
CA THR A 60 -1.68 37.60 -21.06
C THR A 60 -1.87 38.28 -22.42
N ARG A 61 -1.32 37.68 -23.48
CA ARG A 61 -1.51 38.17 -24.86
C ARG A 61 -2.88 37.80 -25.48
N ASN A 62 -3.89 37.50 -24.67
CA ASN A 62 -5.23 37.22 -25.19
C ASN A 62 -5.83 38.49 -25.81
N ARG A 63 -6.48 38.31 -26.97
CA ARG A 63 -7.17 39.36 -27.70
C ARG A 63 -8.66 39.35 -27.37
N VAL A 64 -9.32 40.49 -27.58
CA VAL A 64 -10.78 40.62 -27.43
C VAL A 64 -11.56 39.93 -28.55
N SER A 65 -10.92 39.58 -29.66
CA SER A 65 -11.47 38.75 -30.74
C SER A 65 -10.37 37.96 -31.45
N THR A 66 -10.77 37.01 -32.29
CA THR A 66 -9.87 36.16 -33.09
C THR A 66 -9.30 36.87 -34.33
N GLN A 67 -9.71 38.12 -34.60
CA GLN A 67 -9.26 38.85 -35.79
C GLN A 67 -7.77 39.23 -35.68
N PRO A 68 -7.01 39.14 -36.78
CA PRO A 68 -5.63 39.64 -36.83
C PRO A 68 -5.56 41.11 -36.39
N GLY A 69 -4.67 41.44 -35.46
CA GLY A 69 -4.48 42.82 -34.96
C GLY A 69 -5.51 43.29 -33.91
N ALA A 70 -6.43 42.44 -33.46
CA ALA A 70 -7.41 42.82 -32.44
C ALA A 70 -6.75 43.23 -31.11
N THR A 71 -7.36 44.22 -30.44
CA THR A 71 -6.92 44.77 -29.15
C THR A 71 -6.70 43.68 -28.10
N LEU A 72 -5.62 43.79 -27.33
CA LEU A 72 -5.34 42.89 -26.22
C LEU A 72 -6.29 43.15 -25.06
N LYS A 73 -6.66 42.10 -24.32
CA LYS A 73 -7.60 42.22 -23.19
C LYS A 73 -7.11 43.16 -22.10
N GLY A 74 -5.80 43.23 -21.85
CA GLY A 74 -5.21 44.21 -20.93
C GLY A 74 -5.47 45.66 -21.35
N ALA A 75 -5.31 45.96 -22.64
CA ALA A 75 -5.63 47.29 -23.17
C ALA A 75 -7.13 47.60 -23.06
N ALA A 76 -8.00 46.61 -23.31
CA ALA A 76 -9.45 46.78 -23.15
C ALA A 76 -9.85 47.02 -21.68
N VAL A 77 -9.20 46.35 -20.71
CA VAL A 77 -9.40 46.62 -19.27
C VAL A 77 -9.04 48.05 -18.93
N GLN A 78 -7.89 48.55 -19.38
CA GLN A 78 -7.48 49.92 -19.12
C GLN A 78 -8.45 50.93 -19.76
N GLN A 79 -8.83 50.74 -21.02
CA GLN A 79 -9.78 51.63 -21.71
C GLN A 79 -11.15 51.67 -21.02
N ALA A 80 -11.67 50.52 -20.60
CA ALA A 80 -12.93 50.45 -19.87
C ALA A 80 -12.83 51.13 -18.49
N ALA A 81 -11.73 50.95 -17.77
CA ALA A 81 -11.49 51.60 -16.49
C ALA A 81 -11.40 53.13 -16.63
N THR A 82 -10.65 53.63 -17.63
CA THR A 82 -10.56 55.07 -17.92
C THR A 82 -11.91 55.68 -18.31
N ALA A 83 -12.71 54.97 -19.11
CA ALA A 83 -14.01 55.45 -19.55
C ALA A 83 -15.00 55.59 -18.38
N LEU A 84 -15.07 54.61 -17.49
CA LEU A 84 -15.93 54.68 -16.30
C LEU A 84 -15.45 55.76 -15.31
N LEU A 85 -14.14 55.87 -15.10
CA LEU A 85 -13.57 56.91 -14.23
C LEU A 85 -13.86 58.33 -14.77
N GLY A 86 -13.83 58.52 -16.09
CA GLY A 86 -14.17 59.79 -16.74
C GLY A 86 -15.63 60.23 -16.56
N LEU A 87 -16.53 59.29 -16.29
CA LEU A 87 -17.94 59.53 -15.94
C LEU A 87 -18.14 59.74 -14.42
N GLY A 88 -17.07 59.74 -13.64
CA GLY A 88 -17.13 59.86 -12.17
C GLY A 88 -17.46 58.55 -11.44
N ILE A 89 -17.38 57.41 -12.12
CA ILE A 89 -17.61 56.08 -11.52
C ILE A 89 -16.25 55.45 -11.20
N ASN A 90 -15.79 55.58 -9.95
CA ASN A 90 -14.50 55.06 -9.50
C ASN A 90 -14.64 53.75 -8.70
N THR A 91 -15.71 53.59 -7.92
CA THR A 91 -15.89 52.44 -7.02
C THR A 91 -17.08 51.55 -7.39
N ALA A 92 -17.08 50.32 -6.89
CA ALA A 92 -18.21 49.39 -7.00
C ALA A 92 -19.53 49.96 -6.43
N ALA A 93 -19.44 50.76 -5.36
CA ALA A 93 -20.61 51.42 -4.77
C ALA A 93 -21.18 52.52 -5.68
N GLN A 94 -20.30 53.33 -6.29
CA GLN A 94 -20.72 54.35 -7.26
C GLN A 94 -21.33 53.73 -8.51
N PHE A 95 -20.77 52.61 -9.00
CA PHE A 95 -21.33 51.87 -10.13
C PHE A 95 -22.76 51.40 -9.82
N ARG A 96 -23.00 50.81 -8.64
CA ARG A 96 -24.33 50.37 -8.22
C ARG A 96 -25.32 51.54 -8.10
N ALA A 97 -24.88 52.68 -7.58
CA ALA A 97 -25.71 53.88 -7.46
C ALA A 97 -26.09 54.46 -8.84
N ALA A 98 -25.18 54.41 -9.81
CA ALA A 98 -25.41 54.89 -11.17
C ALA A 98 -26.35 53.98 -11.98
N ALA A 99 -26.42 52.69 -11.65
CA ALA A 99 -27.06 51.66 -12.47
C ALA A 99 -28.56 51.86 -12.77
N THR A 100 -29.25 52.70 -12.00
CA THR A 100 -30.68 53.03 -12.16
C THR A 100 -30.93 54.49 -12.54
N THR A 101 -29.92 55.17 -13.09
CA THR A 101 -29.96 56.58 -13.50
C THR A 101 -29.47 56.73 -14.94
N ASP A 102 -29.66 57.91 -15.55
CA ASP A 102 -29.13 58.21 -16.89
C ASP A 102 -27.61 57.97 -17.00
N LEU A 103 -26.88 58.17 -15.89
CA LEU A 103 -25.44 57.89 -15.80
C LEU A 103 -25.12 56.40 -16.01
N GLY A 104 -26.03 55.49 -15.66
CA GLY A 104 -25.90 54.06 -15.91
C GLY A 104 -25.98 53.71 -17.39
N ASP A 105 -26.82 54.41 -18.15
CA ASP A 105 -26.93 54.26 -19.61
C ASP A 105 -25.71 54.86 -20.32
N GLU A 106 -25.22 56.01 -19.84
CA GLU A 106 -23.94 56.58 -20.31
C GLU A 106 -22.77 55.62 -20.04
N ALA A 107 -22.71 54.99 -18.85
CA ALA A 107 -21.70 54.00 -18.51
C ALA A 107 -21.76 52.75 -19.40
N ARG A 108 -22.97 52.28 -19.73
CA ARG A 108 -23.18 51.18 -20.70
C ARG A 108 -22.69 51.56 -22.09
N ALA A 109 -23.01 52.76 -22.56
CA ALA A 109 -22.59 53.26 -23.86
C ALA A 109 -21.05 53.36 -23.92
N ALA A 110 -20.43 53.91 -22.87
CA ALA A 110 -18.98 54.00 -22.74
C ALA A 110 -18.30 52.61 -22.71
N TRP A 111 -18.86 51.65 -21.97
CA TRP A 111 -18.34 50.27 -21.93
C TRP A 111 -18.41 49.57 -23.28
N THR A 112 -19.55 49.64 -23.95
CA THR A 112 -19.79 48.93 -25.22
C THR A 112 -19.03 49.54 -26.39
N ALA A 113 -18.59 50.80 -26.28
CA ALA A 113 -17.67 51.44 -27.23
C ALA A 113 -16.23 50.89 -27.14
N VAL A 114 -15.83 50.21 -26.04
CA VAL A 114 -14.51 49.59 -25.92
C VAL A 114 -14.37 48.44 -26.93
N PRO A 115 -13.25 48.33 -27.67
CA PRO A 115 -13.01 47.26 -28.62
C PRO A 115 -13.30 45.86 -28.07
N GLY A 116 -14.16 45.12 -28.78
CA GLY A 116 -14.58 43.77 -28.43
C GLY A 116 -15.66 43.67 -27.33
N GLN A 117 -16.15 44.80 -26.80
CA GLN A 117 -17.20 44.83 -25.78
C GLN A 117 -18.58 45.22 -26.32
N SER A 118 -18.71 45.46 -27.63
CA SER A 118 -19.95 45.89 -28.29
C SER A 118 -21.12 44.92 -28.16
N SER A 119 -20.84 43.63 -27.89
CA SER A 119 -21.88 42.61 -27.66
C SER A 119 -22.63 42.80 -26.33
N GLY A 120 -22.11 43.60 -25.40
CA GLY A 120 -22.69 43.80 -24.07
C GLY A 120 -22.57 42.62 -23.10
N VAL A 121 -21.96 41.49 -23.51
CA VAL A 121 -21.83 40.29 -22.65
C VAL A 121 -20.99 40.57 -21.40
N SER A 122 -19.83 41.21 -21.56
CA SER A 122 -18.96 41.61 -20.45
C SER A 122 -19.57 42.69 -19.57
N TRP A 123 -20.42 43.57 -20.13
CA TRP A 123 -21.15 44.58 -19.37
C TRP A 123 -22.15 43.93 -18.41
N ARG A 124 -22.96 43.00 -18.93
CA ARG A 124 -23.91 42.23 -18.10
C ARG A 124 -23.17 41.42 -17.04
N TYR A 125 -22.05 40.81 -17.40
CA TYR A 125 -21.24 40.07 -16.43
C TYR A 125 -20.59 40.97 -15.36
N LEU A 126 -20.15 42.19 -15.70
CA LEU A 126 -19.70 43.17 -14.71
C LEU A 126 -20.82 43.52 -13.72
N ARG A 127 -22.05 43.74 -14.21
CA ARG A 127 -23.22 44.00 -13.36
C ARG A 127 -23.44 42.86 -12.37
N MET A 128 -23.37 41.61 -12.84
CA MET A 128 -23.50 40.42 -11.99
C MET A 128 -22.39 40.33 -10.94
N LEU A 129 -21.13 40.56 -11.31
CA LEU A 129 -19.99 40.57 -10.37
C LEU A 129 -20.14 41.64 -9.27
N LEU A 130 -20.91 42.70 -9.54
CA LEU A 130 -21.21 43.78 -8.60
C LEU A 130 -22.56 43.59 -7.89
N GLY A 131 -23.18 42.40 -8.00
CA GLY A 131 -24.42 42.06 -7.29
C GLY A 131 -25.69 42.71 -7.87
N LEU A 132 -25.66 43.22 -9.10
CA LEU A 132 -26.84 43.71 -9.79
C LEU A 132 -27.55 42.56 -10.54
N PRO A 133 -28.89 42.54 -10.58
CA PRO A 133 -29.62 41.52 -11.31
C PRO A 133 -29.38 41.66 -12.82
N ASP A 134 -28.85 40.60 -13.43
CA ASP A 134 -28.66 40.45 -14.86
C ASP A 134 -28.48 38.96 -15.22
N VAL A 135 -28.42 38.65 -16.51
CA VAL A 135 -28.15 37.30 -17.04
C VAL A 135 -27.02 37.42 -18.06
N LYS A 136 -26.08 36.47 -18.05
CA LYS A 136 -24.96 36.48 -19.01
C LYS A 136 -25.33 35.62 -20.23
N PRO A 137 -25.60 36.19 -21.41
CA PRO A 137 -25.91 35.41 -22.60
C PRO A 137 -24.62 34.85 -23.23
N ASP A 138 -23.91 34.01 -22.49
CA ASP A 138 -22.73 33.29 -22.96
C ASP A 138 -23.11 32.01 -23.71
N ARG A 139 -22.10 31.24 -24.14
CA ARG A 139 -22.32 30.00 -24.88
C ARG A 139 -23.11 28.96 -24.09
N MET A 140 -22.99 28.93 -22.75
CA MET A 140 -23.65 27.94 -21.90
C MET A 140 -25.14 28.23 -21.82
N VAL A 141 -25.51 29.49 -21.57
CA VAL A 141 -26.92 29.93 -21.54
C VAL A 141 -27.58 29.78 -22.92
N ILE A 142 -26.90 30.21 -23.99
CA ILE A 142 -27.41 30.06 -25.36
C ILE A 142 -27.67 28.59 -25.67
N ARG A 143 -26.70 27.72 -25.37
CA ARG A 143 -26.81 26.27 -25.61
C ARG A 143 -27.95 25.63 -24.83
N PHE A 144 -28.11 25.99 -23.55
CA PHE A 144 -29.18 25.48 -22.71
C PHE A 144 -30.55 25.79 -23.33
N ILE A 145 -30.75 27.05 -23.72
CA ILE A 145 -32.00 27.50 -24.31
C ILE A 145 -32.22 26.84 -25.67
N THR A 146 -31.20 26.78 -26.53
CA THR A 146 -31.36 26.18 -27.87
C THR A 146 -31.61 24.69 -27.81
N SER A 147 -31.00 23.99 -26.85
CA SER A 147 -31.27 22.58 -26.57
C SER A 147 -32.70 22.38 -26.07
N ALA A 148 -33.16 23.20 -25.13
CA ALA A 148 -34.52 23.12 -24.59
C ALA A 148 -35.60 23.43 -25.66
N LEU A 149 -35.28 24.30 -26.62
CA LEU A 149 -36.19 24.72 -27.69
C LEU A 149 -36.03 23.93 -29.00
N GLY A 150 -35.03 23.05 -29.12
CA GLY A 150 -34.75 22.32 -30.35
C GLY A 150 -34.36 23.19 -31.55
N ILE A 151 -33.74 24.35 -31.32
CA ILE A 151 -33.32 25.31 -32.36
C ILE A 151 -31.79 25.37 -32.49
N SER A 152 -31.29 25.96 -33.58
CA SER A 152 -29.85 26.19 -33.76
C SER A 152 -29.35 27.34 -32.88
N GLU A 153 -28.12 27.23 -32.33
CA GLU A 153 -27.43 28.32 -31.61
C GLU A 153 -27.37 29.63 -32.44
N ARG A 154 -27.34 29.54 -33.78
CA ARG A 154 -27.31 30.71 -34.67
C ARG A 154 -28.65 31.43 -34.80
N ALA A 155 -29.75 30.78 -34.43
CA ALA A 155 -31.11 31.33 -34.53
C ALA A 155 -31.54 32.08 -33.27
N LEU A 156 -30.78 31.99 -32.17
CA LEU A 156 -31.10 32.65 -30.91
C LEU A 156 -30.29 33.94 -30.73
N GLU A 157 -30.97 35.08 -30.77
CA GLU A 157 -30.37 36.36 -30.42
C GLU A 157 -30.08 36.46 -28.90
N ARG A 158 -28.97 37.10 -28.53
CA ARG A 158 -28.54 37.21 -27.12
C ARG A 158 -29.56 37.93 -26.24
N GLU A 159 -30.19 38.98 -26.74
CA GLU A 159 -31.22 39.70 -25.98
C GLU A 159 -32.45 38.82 -25.76
N ARG A 160 -32.79 37.99 -26.76
CA ARG A 160 -33.86 37.01 -26.62
C ARG A 160 -33.51 35.92 -25.60
N ALA A 161 -32.25 35.49 -25.55
CA ALA A 161 -31.78 34.55 -24.53
C ALA A 161 -31.96 35.12 -23.11
N VAL A 162 -31.56 36.38 -22.89
CA VAL A 162 -31.78 37.07 -21.60
C VAL A 162 -33.27 37.14 -21.25
N GLN A 163 -34.12 37.57 -22.19
CA GLN A 163 -35.57 37.63 -21.97
C GLN A 163 -36.17 36.27 -21.58
N LEU A 164 -35.72 35.19 -22.22
CA LEU A 164 -36.20 33.84 -21.94
C LEU A 164 -35.79 33.37 -20.54
N VAL A 165 -34.54 33.63 -20.12
CA VAL A 165 -34.08 33.31 -18.76
C VAL A 165 -34.81 34.14 -17.73
N CYS A 166 -34.99 35.45 -17.94
CA CYS A 166 -35.73 36.30 -17.01
C CYS A 166 -37.19 35.86 -16.87
N ALA A 167 -37.88 35.57 -17.98
CA ALA A 167 -39.25 35.08 -17.95
C ALA A 167 -39.36 33.69 -17.29
N ALA A 168 -38.35 32.83 -17.46
CA ALA A 168 -38.28 31.54 -16.78
C ALA A 168 -38.05 31.71 -15.27
N ALA A 169 -37.15 32.61 -14.88
CA ALA A 169 -36.86 32.93 -13.48
C ALA A 169 -38.12 33.46 -12.76
N GLU A 170 -38.85 34.38 -13.40
CA GLU A 170 -40.13 34.89 -12.91
C GLU A 170 -41.16 33.77 -12.71
N ARG A 171 -41.33 32.88 -13.69
CA ARG A 171 -42.27 31.75 -13.58
C ARG A 171 -41.89 30.73 -12.50
N LEU A 172 -40.59 30.61 -12.22
CA LEU A 172 -40.05 29.72 -11.20
C LEU A 172 -39.98 30.36 -9.81
N GLY A 173 -40.24 31.66 -9.69
CA GLY A 173 -40.11 32.39 -8.43
C GLY A 173 -38.67 32.51 -7.92
N VAL A 174 -37.68 32.56 -8.83
CA VAL A 174 -36.26 32.70 -8.50
C VAL A 174 -35.67 33.97 -9.13
N GLU A 175 -34.58 34.46 -8.57
CA GLU A 175 -33.86 35.60 -9.13
C GLU A 175 -33.10 35.21 -10.43
N PRO A 176 -33.07 36.07 -11.46
CA PRO A 176 -32.40 35.75 -12.73
C PRO A 176 -30.93 35.32 -12.61
N PRO A 177 -30.08 35.93 -11.74
CA PRO A 177 -28.72 35.44 -11.51
C PRO A 177 -28.65 34.02 -10.92
N ALA A 178 -29.62 33.64 -10.08
CA ALA A 178 -29.67 32.30 -9.50
C ALA A 178 -30.02 31.24 -10.56
N LEU A 179 -30.92 31.58 -11.50
CA LEU A 179 -31.24 30.71 -12.62
C LEU A 179 -30.09 30.62 -13.63
N ASP A 180 -29.41 31.73 -13.93
CA ASP A 180 -28.20 31.75 -14.77
C ASP A 180 -27.12 30.82 -14.19
N HIS A 181 -26.85 30.93 -12.88
CA HIS A 181 -25.91 30.04 -12.19
C HIS A 181 -26.37 28.57 -12.24
N ALA A 182 -27.65 28.28 -12.02
CA ALA A 182 -28.17 26.91 -12.10
C ALA A 182 -28.05 26.32 -13.52
N ILE A 183 -28.29 27.12 -14.57
CA ILE A 183 -28.09 26.73 -15.97
C ILE A 183 -26.60 26.46 -16.23
N TRP A 184 -25.73 27.31 -15.71
CA TRP A 184 -24.28 27.12 -15.82
C TRP A 184 -23.87 25.80 -15.16
N THR A 185 -24.28 25.56 -13.91
CA THR A 185 -24.04 24.30 -13.18
C THR A 185 -24.57 23.11 -13.97
N TRP A 186 -25.79 23.17 -14.49
CA TRP A 186 -26.38 22.08 -15.29
C TRP A 186 -25.59 21.77 -16.56
N GLN A 187 -25.10 22.81 -17.24
CA GLN A 187 -24.28 22.66 -18.45
C GLN A 187 -22.85 22.18 -18.15
N THR A 188 -22.36 22.34 -16.92
CA THR A 188 -21.04 21.88 -16.48
C THR A 188 -21.07 20.50 -15.80
N THR A 189 -22.17 20.10 -15.14
CA THR A 189 -22.28 18.83 -14.36
C THR A 189 -22.83 17.62 -15.13
N GLY A 190 -22.97 17.68 -16.46
CA GLY A 190 -22.86 16.46 -17.28
C GLY A 190 -24.14 15.82 -17.85
N HIS A 191 -25.22 16.55 -18.15
CA HIS A 191 -26.25 16.04 -19.08
C HIS A 191 -25.91 16.33 -20.55
N ARG A 192 -24.71 15.94 -21.00
CA ARG A 192 -24.26 16.09 -22.40
C ARG A 192 -24.41 14.78 -23.18
N ALA A 193 -25.48 14.71 -23.97
CA ALA A 193 -25.45 13.93 -25.20
C ALA A 193 -24.54 14.67 -26.21
N HIS A 194 -23.54 13.94 -26.72
CA HIS A 194 -22.64 14.27 -27.84
C HIS A 194 -21.67 15.46 -27.69
N ASP A 195 -20.50 15.12 -27.12
CA ASP A 195 -19.10 15.52 -27.44
C ASP A 195 -18.34 15.62 -26.11
N GLY A 196 -18.02 14.43 -25.57
CA GLY A 196 -17.74 14.18 -24.16
C GLY A 196 -16.27 14.00 -23.85
N ILE A 197 -15.75 14.86 -22.98
CA ILE A 197 -14.65 14.47 -22.09
C ILE A 197 -15.27 13.44 -21.14
N SER A 198 -14.78 12.20 -21.16
CA SER A 198 -15.22 11.13 -20.25
C SER A 198 -15.05 11.55 -18.79
N GLN A 199 -15.84 10.99 -17.86
CA GLN A 199 -15.68 11.23 -16.42
C GLN A 199 -14.22 11.02 -15.98
N ALA A 200 -13.56 9.99 -16.53
CA ALA A 200 -12.14 9.73 -16.34
C ALA A 200 -11.24 10.89 -16.79
N GLU A 201 -11.46 11.46 -17.98
CA GLU A 201 -10.68 12.60 -18.47
C GLU A 201 -10.94 13.87 -17.65
N HIS A 202 -12.15 14.06 -17.12
CA HIS A 202 -12.45 15.16 -16.20
C HIS A 202 -11.68 15.01 -14.88
N LEU A 203 -11.72 13.82 -14.28
CA LEU A 203 -10.97 13.53 -13.04
C LEU A 203 -9.45 13.66 -13.26
N LYS A 204 -8.92 13.21 -14.40
CA LYS A 204 -7.51 13.42 -14.76
C LYS A 204 -7.15 14.90 -14.88
N ALA A 205 -8.04 15.73 -15.43
CA ALA A 205 -7.83 17.18 -15.51
C ALA A 205 -7.84 17.85 -14.12
N LEU A 206 -8.70 17.40 -13.21
CA LEU A 206 -8.69 17.87 -11.81
C LEU A 206 -7.44 17.40 -11.07
N ALA A 207 -7.02 16.15 -11.26
CA ALA A 207 -5.78 15.61 -10.69
C ALA A 207 -4.56 16.40 -11.15
N HIS A 208 -4.50 16.74 -12.44
CA HIS A 208 -3.47 17.62 -13.01
C HIS A 208 -3.48 19.01 -12.36
N THR A 209 -4.66 19.63 -12.26
CA THR A 209 -4.82 20.96 -11.66
C THR A 209 -4.37 20.98 -10.20
N PHE A 210 -4.76 19.95 -9.44
CA PHE A 210 -4.32 19.75 -8.05
C PHE A 210 -2.79 19.63 -7.94
N ILE A 211 -2.12 18.85 -8.80
CA ILE A 211 -0.65 18.77 -8.80
C ILE A 211 -0.02 20.14 -9.11
N GLY A 212 -0.61 20.90 -10.04
CA GLY A 212 -0.18 22.26 -10.36
C GLY A 212 -0.22 23.23 -9.17
N ALA A 213 -1.14 23.01 -8.22
CA ALA A 213 -1.22 23.76 -6.97
C ALA A 213 -0.33 23.17 -5.85
N ALA A 214 -0.26 21.84 -5.74
CA ALA A 214 0.45 21.15 -4.66
C ALA A 214 1.97 21.22 -4.79
N PHE A 215 2.52 21.02 -6.00
CA PHE A 215 3.98 20.99 -6.20
C PHE A 215 4.66 22.32 -5.80
N PRO A 216 4.16 23.51 -6.15
CA PRO A 216 4.72 24.77 -5.67
C PRO A 216 4.77 24.88 -4.14
N ILE A 217 3.73 24.41 -3.43
CA ILE A 217 3.68 24.41 -1.97
C ILE A 217 4.75 23.48 -1.41
N LEU A 218 4.82 22.24 -1.93
CA LEU A 218 5.81 21.25 -1.50
C LEU A 218 7.25 21.67 -1.83
N ALA A 219 7.47 22.38 -2.94
CA ALA A 219 8.77 22.96 -3.30
C ALA A 219 9.18 24.07 -2.33
N GLN A 220 8.25 24.94 -1.94
CA GLN A 220 8.49 25.96 -0.92
C GLN A 220 8.87 25.34 0.44
N GLN A 221 8.25 24.21 0.77
CA GLN A 221 8.53 23.43 1.98
C GLN A 221 9.79 22.56 1.88
N ARG A 222 10.45 22.51 0.71
CA ARG A 222 11.62 21.66 0.42
C ARG A 222 11.36 20.16 0.53
N VAL A 223 10.13 19.75 0.26
CA VAL A 223 9.73 18.34 0.15
C VAL A 223 10.11 17.80 -1.23
N ILE A 224 10.00 18.64 -2.26
CA ILE A 224 10.45 18.35 -3.63
C ILE A 224 11.47 19.40 -4.12
N PRO A 225 12.39 19.07 -5.03
CA PRO A 225 12.60 17.74 -5.63
C PRO A 225 13.11 16.73 -4.59
N SER A 226 12.50 15.55 -4.55
CA SER A 226 12.97 14.44 -3.72
C SER A 226 14.15 13.73 -4.40
N SER A 227 15.02 13.12 -3.59
CA SER A 227 16.20 12.39 -4.07
C SER A 227 15.79 11.08 -4.75
N VAL A 228 16.49 10.66 -5.80
CA VAL A 228 16.35 9.31 -6.40
C VAL A 228 16.60 8.18 -5.39
N PHE A 229 17.33 8.45 -4.31
CA PHE A 229 17.63 7.49 -3.24
C PHE A 229 16.56 7.49 -2.14
N GLN A 230 15.73 8.53 -2.06
CA GLN A 230 14.59 8.65 -1.15
C GLN A 230 13.40 9.28 -1.90
N PRO A 231 12.88 8.61 -2.95
CA PRO A 231 11.89 9.22 -3.85
C PRO A 231 10.47 9.20 -3.27
N PHE A 232 10.23 8.35 -2.27
CA PHE A 232 8.93 8.16 -1.64
C PHE A 232 8.76 9.07 -0.43
N VAL A 233 7.82 10.00 -0.53
CA VAL A 233 7.42 10.91 0.54
C VAL A 233 6.09 10.48 1.15
N HIS A 234 5.80 10.96 2.34
CA HIS A 234 4.58 10.61 3.06
C HIS A 234 3.96 11.79 3.83
N VAL A 235 2.66 12.00 3.63
CA VAL A 235 1.85 12.93 4.43
C VAL A 235 1.91 12.60 5.92
N GLY A 236 2.20 13.61 6.75
CA GLY A 236 2.38 13.48 8.19
C GLY A 236 3.80 13.10 8.63
N ARG A 237 4.65 12.60 7.73
CA ARG A 237 6.08 12.35 7.99
C ARG A 237 6.97 13.40 7.33
N ASP A 238 6.77 13.61 6.03
CA ASP A 238 7.63 14.45 5.19
C ASP A 238 7.00 15.82 4.89
N TYR A 239 5.66 15.94 4.95
CA TYR A 239 4.92 17.20 4.79
C TYR A 239 3.59 17.17 5.56
N ALA A 240 2.99 18.33 5.85
CA ALA A 240 1.73 18.40 6.59
C ALA A 240 0.52 18.36 5.65
N GLY A 241 -0.38 17.40 5.85
CA GLY A 241 -1.61 17.27 5.06
C GLY A 241 -2.49 18.53 5.03
N PRO A 242 -2.71 19.24 6.15
CA PRO A 242 -3.52 20.46 6.19
C PRO A 242 -3.06 21.57 5.25
N ASP A 243 -1.79 21.62 4.86
CA ASP A 243 -1.28 22.64 3.93
C ASP A 243 -1.87 22.48 2.52
N LEU A 244 -2.28 21.25 2.19
CA LEU A 244 -2.88 20.88 0.90
C LEU A 244 -4.40 20.73 0.99
N MET A 245 -4.95 20.15 2.07
CA MET A 245 -6.41 19.91 2.19
C MET A 245 -7.25 21.19 2.17
N HIS A 246 -6.68 22.32 2.60
CA HIS A 246 -7.36 23.61 2.57
C HIS A 246 -7.28 24.32 1.20
N GLN A 247 -6.56 23.74 0.22
CA GLN A 247 -6.51 24.28 -1.12
C GLN A 247 -7.80 23.97 -1.89
N PRO A 248 -8.35 24.91 -2.66
CA PRO A 248 -9.54 24.69 -3.48
C PRO A 248 -9.39 23.50 -4.43
N ASP A 249 -8.21 23.34 -5.04
CA ASP A 249 -7.95 22.29 -6.03
C ASP A 249 -7.96 20.88 -5.40
N PHE A 250 -7.55 20.76 -4.13
CA PHE A 250 -7.66 19.50 -3.38
C PHE A 250 -9.13 19.17 -3.13
N GLN A 251 -9.90 20.14 -2.61
CA GLN A 251 -11.31 19.96 -2.26
C GLN A 251 -12.17 19.67 -3.50
N GLU A 252 -11.84 20.27 -4.64
CA GLU A 252 -12.51 20.03 -5.92
C GLU A 252 -12.26 18.60 -6.41
N LEU A 253 -11.00 18.13 -6.38
CA LEU A 253 -10.67 16.76 -6.74
C LEU A 253 -11.32 15.75 -5.79
N GLU A 254 -11.22 15.97 -4.47
CA GLU A 254 -11.84 15.12 -3.46
C GLU A 254 -13.36 15.01 -3.69
N SER A 255 -14.06 16.13 -3.83
CA SER A 255 -15.50 16.16 -4.07
C SER A 255 -15.87 15.48 -5.38
N ALA A 256 -15.06 15.63 -6.43
CA ALA A 256 -15.30 14.97 -7.72
C ALA A 256 -15.13 13.45 -7.63
N LEU A 257 -14.14 12.97 -6.85
CA LEU A 257 -13.98 11.54 -6.57
C LEU A 257 -15.18 10.98 -5.79
N GLU A 258 -15.63 11.69 -4.75
CA GLU A 258 -16.82 11.30 -3.97
C GLU A 258 -18.08 11.18 -4.82
N GLN A 259 -18.27 12.12 -5.76
CA GLN A 259 -19.40 12.13 -6.69
C GLN A 259 -19.28 11.05 -7.76
N ALA A 260 -18.07 10.77 -8.24
CA ALA A 260 -17.83 9.77 -9.28
C ALA A 260 -17.96 8.33 -8.76
N TYR A 261 -17.57 8.10 -7.50
CA TYR A 261 -17.52 6.77 -6.88
C TYR A 261 -18.35 6.70 -5.58
N PRO A 262 -19.67 6.96 -5.63
CA PRO A 262 -20.51 6.94 -4.42
C PRO A 262 -20.54 5.54 -3.77
N GLY A 263 -20.40 4.48 -4.57
CA GLY A 263 -20.26 3.09 -4.09
C GLY A 263 -19.04 2.86 -3.19
N ARG A 264 -18.01 3.71 -3.28
CA ARG A 264 -16.78 3.67 -2.48
C ARG A 264 -16.78 4.67 -1.33
N PHE A 265 -17.30 5.88 -1.57
CA PHE A 265 -17.11 7.00 -0.64
C PHE A 265 -18.37 7.48 0.10
N ALA A 266 -19.59 7.16 -0.37
CA ALA A 266 -20.81 7.66 0.30
C ALA A 266 -21.03 7.01 1.67
N GLU A 267 -21.36 7.80 2.69
CA GLU A 267 -21.66 7.33 4.06
C GLU A 267 -20.60 6.36 4.65
N PRO A 268 -19.29 6.72 4.65
CA PRO A 268 -18.19 5.78 4.89
C PRO A 268 -18.28 5.13 6.28
N LEU A 269 -18.79 5.85 7.28
CA LEU A 269 -18.98 5.35 8.66
C LEU A 269 -20.06 4.25 8.80
N LYS A 270 -20.87 4.01 7.78
CA LYS A 270 -21.85 2.91 7.76
C LYS A 270 -21.32 1.65 7.10
N ARG A 271 -20.13 1.70 6.48
CA ARG A 271 -19.50 0.55 5.84
C ARG A 271 -18.69 -0.27 6.85
N HIS A 272 -18.55 -1.57 6.56
CA HIS A 272 -17.67 -2.45 7.34
C HIS A 272 -16.19 -2.03 7.23
N HIS A 273 -15.77 -1.64 6.03
CA HIS A 273 -14.50 -0.97 5.79
C HIS A 273 -14.74 0.38 5.09
N ALA A 274 -14.29 1.46 5.72
CA ALA A 274 -14.55 2.82 5.28
C ALA A 274 -13.40 3.32 4.40
N GLU A 275 -13.72 3.69 3.16
CA GLU A 275 -12.81 4.36 2.25
C GLU A 275 -13.04 5.88 2.26
N PHE A 276 -11.97 6.66 2.07
CA PHE A 276 -12.04 8.12 2.05
C PHE A 276 -11.32 8.66 0.82
N ALA A 277 -11.94 9.58 0.09
CA ALA A 277 -11.39 10.14 -1.14
C ALA A 277 -10.06 10.87 -0.90
N ASN A 278 -9.90 11.60 0.21
CA ASN A 278 -8.63 12.23 0.58
C ASN A 278 -7.45 11.26 0.66
N HIS A 279 -7.64 10.02 1.13
CA HIS A 279 -6.57 9.02 1.18
C HIS A 279 -6.07 8.69 -0.22
N TYR A 280 -6.97 8.57 -1.20
CA TYR A 280 -6.62 8.36 -2.59
C TYR A 280 -5.95 9.59 -3.21
N VAL A 281 -6.38 10.81 -2.87
CA VAL A 281 -5.72 12.04 -3.32
C VAL A 281 -4.27 12.13 -2.83
N PHE A 282 -4.02 11.81 -1.56
CA PHE A 282 -2.66 11.77 -1.02
C PHE A 282 -1.83 10.62 -1.61
N SER A 283 -2.40 9.43 -1.74
CA SER A 283 -1.73 8.29 -2.37
C SER A 283 -1.35 8.60 -3.84
N PHE A 284 -2.22 9.28 -4.58
CA PHE A 284 -1.95 9.81 -5.91
C PHE A 284 -0.79 10.81 -5.93
N LEU A 285 -0.80 11.80 -5.03
CA LEU A 285 0.27 12.80 -4.92
C LEU A 285 1.62 12.14 -4.61
N GLU A 286 1.67 11.25 -3.63
CA GLU A 286 2.88 10.52 -3.22
C GLU A 286 3.40 9.65 -4.36
N ALA A 287 2.51 8.96 -5.10
CA ALA A 287 2.87 8.19 -6.29
C ALA A 287 3.43 9.08 -7.42
N ALA A 288 2.84 10.25 -7.66
CA ALA A 288 3.33 11.22 -8.64
C ALA A 288 4.74 11.71 -8.27
N ILE A 289 4.98 12.09 -7.01
CA ILE A 289 6.30 12.52 -6.52
C ILE A 289 7.34 11.42 -6.71
N ALA A 290 7.02 10.18 -6.30
CA ALA A 290 7.92 9.05 -6.44
C ALA A 290 8.26 8.77 -7.91
N ARG A 291 7.28 8.82 -8.81
CA ARG A 291 7.50 8.67 -10.25
C ARG A 291 8.34 9.82 -10.81
N CYS A 292 8.08 11.07 -10.45
CA CYS A 292 8.89 12.21 -10.92
C CYS A 292 10.36 12.03 -10.51
N ALA A 293 10.61 11.68 -9.25
CA ALA A 293 11.95 11.44 -8.73
C ALA A 293 12.68 10.30 -9.46
N LEU A 294 12.01 9.16 -9.65
CA LEU A 294 12.61 7.94 -10.24
C LEU A 294 12.83 8.01 -11.76
N ASN A 295 12.20 8.94 -12.47
CA ASN A 295 12.36 9.10 -13.92
C ASN A 295 13.42 10.15 -14.26
N ASP A 296 13.00 11.37 -14.60
CA ASP A 296 13.84 12.46 -15.11
C ASP A 296 14.03 13.60 -14.09
N GLY A 297 13.44 13.48 -12.89
CA GLY A 297 13.48 14.53 -11.87
C GLY A 297 12.63 15.75 -12.23
N VAL A 298 11.68 15.64 -13.18
CA VAL A 298 10.80 16.74 -13.57
C VAL A 298 9.55 16.77 -12.68
N PHE A 299 9.47 17.75 -11.80
CA PHE A 299 8.33 17.96 -10.90
C PHE A 299 7.37 19.01 -11.45
N GLU A 300 6.67 18.64 -12.52
CA GLU A 300 5.66 19.49 -13.17
C GLU A 300 4.36 18.72 -13.39
N ALA A 301 3.23 19.41 -13.33
CA ALA A 301 1.90 18.81 -13.52
C ALA A 301 1.73 18.17 -14.91
N ASP A 302 2.35 18.75 -15.94
CA ASP A 302 2.33 18.24 -17.32
C ASP A 302 3.27 17.04 -17.56
N SER A 303 3.98 16.56 -16.52
CA SER A 303 4.94 15.48 -16.68
C SER A 303 4.27 14.13 -16.99
N PRO A 304 4.93 13.24 -17.77
CA PRO A 304 4.43 11.87 -17.99
C PRO A 304 4.30 11.05 -16.70
N ALA A 305 5.08 11.39 -15.66
CA ALA A 305 4.99 10.76 -14.35
C ALA A 305 3.64 11.05 -13.67
N VAL A 306 3.21 12.32 -13.69
CA VAL A 306 1.91 12.75 -13.14
C VAL A 306 0.75 12.14 -13.93
N ALA A 307 0.83 12.17 -15.26
CA ALA A 307 -0.19 11.57 -16.13
C ALA A 307 -0.39 10.07 -15.82
N ARG A 308 0.71 9.30 -15.70
CA ARG A 308 0.65 7.88 -15.32
C ARG A 308 0.07 7.65 -13.93
N SER A 309 0.35 8.53 -12.96
CA SER A 309 -0.29 8.44 -11.63
C SER A 309 -1.78 8.73 -11.68
N ALA A 310 -2.22 9.65 -12.52
CA ALA A 310 -3.63 9.95 -12.70
C ALA A 310 -4.34 8.78 -13.39
N ASP A 311 -3.71 8.15 -14.39
CA ASP A 311 -4.21 6.92 -15.02
C ASP A 311 -4.38 5.80 -13.99
N GLU A 312 -3.35 5.51 -13.18
CA GLU A 312 -3.41 4.47 -12.14
C GLU A 312 -4.48 4.78 -11.07
N LEU A 313 -4.65 6.04 -10.66
CA LEU A 313 -5.72 6.44 -9.74
C LEU A 313 -7.10 6.05 -10.29
N ILE A 314 -7.34 6.34 -11.58
CA ILE A 314 -8.62 6.02 -12.22
C ILE A 314 -8.81 4.52 -12.37
N ASP A 315 -7.76 3.79 -12.76
CA ASP A 315 -7.82 2.33 -12.91
C ASP A 315 -8.12 1.65 -11.56
N VAL A 316 -7.48 2.10 -10.48
CA VAL A 316 -7.72 1.60 -9.12
C VAL A 316 -9.16 1.87 -8.66
N LEU A 317 -9.68 3.07 -8.91
CA LEU A 317 -11.03 3.45 -8.50
C LEU A 317 -12.13 2.79 -9.33
N ASN A 318 -11.84 2.47 -10.59
CA ASN A 318 -12.76 1.73 -11.47
C ASN A 318 -12.77 0.22 -11.22
N SER A 319 -11.83 -0.29 -10.42
CA SER A 319 -11.73 -1.72 -10.14
C SER A 319 -12.58 -2.12 -8.94
N ASP A 320 -13.42 -3.14 -9.13
CA ASP A 320 -14.22 -3.76 -8.07
C ASP A 320 -13.39 -4.73 -7.21
N GLU A 321 -12.14 -5.00 -7.59
CA GLU A 321 -11.20 -5.86 -6.87
C GLU A 321 -9.76 -5.34 -7.04
N TYR A 322 -8.93 -5.47 -6.02
CA TYR A 322 -7.50 -5.19 -6.15
C TYR A 322 -6.64 -6.30 -5.55
N THR A 323 -5.39 -6.34 -5.99
CA THR A 323 -4.45 -7.40 -5.61
C THR A 323 -3.51 -6.92 -4.51
N LEU A 324 -3.55 -7.62 -3.37
CA LEU A 324 -2.54 -7.54 -2.32
C LEU A 324 -1.50 -8.65 -2.49
N GLN A 325 -0.23 -8.27 -2.31
CA GLN A 325 0.89 -9.19 -2.26
C GLN A 325 1.45 -9.20 -0.84
N CYS A 326 1.77 -10.38 -0.35
CA CYS A 326 2.53 -10.59 0.88
C CYS A 326 3.90 -11.16 0.48
N CYS A 327 4.96 -10.36 0.66
CA CYS A 327 6.32 -10.70 0.30
C CYS A 327 7.13 -10.95 1.58
N ARG A 328 7.63 -12.18 1.79
CA ARG A 328 8.41 -12.54 2.97
C ARG A 328 9.78 -13.12 2.59
N ALA A 329 10.84 -12.48 3.06
CA ALA A 329 12.19 -13.03 2.94
C ALA A 329 12.46 -14.06 4.04
N VAL A 330 13.01 -15.21 3.64
CA VAL A 330 13.21 -16.37 4.50
C VAL A 330 14.62 -16.94 4.29
N THR A 331 15.27 -17.34 5.36
CA THR A 331 16.61 -17.96 5.37
C THR A 331 16.54 -19.47 5.11
N HIS A 332 17.63 -20.08 4.66
CA HIS A 332 17.79 -21.52 4.45
C HIS A 332 16.74 -22.19 3.54
N ILE A 333 16.06 -21.44 2.68
CA ILE A 333 15.20 -21.96 1.61
C ILE A 333 15.83 -21.62 0.26
N THR A 334 15.79 -22.58 -0.66
CA THR A 334 16.18 -22.39 -2.05
C THR A 334 15.36 -23.31 -2.95
N THR A 335 15.49 -23.15 -4.27
CA THR A 335 14.80 -23.95 -5.29
C THR A 335 15.78 -24.88 -6.01
N THR A 336 15.28 -25.89 -6.72
CA THR A 336 16.12 -26.79 -7.55
C THR A 336 16.71 -26.10 -8.79
N GLY A 337 16.00 -25.10 -9.35
CA GLY A 337 16.43 -24.30 -10.50
C GLY A 337 16.39 -22.80 -10.23
N GLU A 338 16.64 -21.99 -11.26
CA GLU A 338 16.63 -20.52 -11.16
C GLU A 338 15.22 -19.93 -11.28
N GLU A 339 14.33 -20.63 -11.96
CA GLU A 339 12.94 -20.22 -12.15
C GLU A 339 12.15 -20.25 -10.83
N PRO A 340 11.18 -19.34 -10.65
CA PRO A 340 10.29 -19.37 -9.49
C PRO A 340 9.52 -20.70 -9.41
N VAL A 341 9.38 -21.22 -8.20
CA VAL A 341 8.64 -22.47 -7.94
C VAL A 341 7.31 -22.14 -7.26
N GLN A 342 6.21 -22.63 -7.80
CA GLN A 342 4.88 -22.51 -7.19
C GLN A 342 4.54 -23.78 -6.40
N ILE A 343 4.17 -23.63 -5.13
CA ILE A 343 3.65 -24.71 -4.28
C ILE A 343 2.38 -24.21 -3.60
N GLY A 344 1.23 -24.76 -3.99
CA GLY A 344 -0.07 -24.28 -3.53
C GLY A 344 -0.27 -22.80 -3.87
N GLU A 345 -0.54 -21.98 -2.87
CA GLU A 345 -0.75 -20.52 -3.00
C GLU A 345 0.53 -19.69 -2.80
N VAL A 346 1.70 -20.33 -2.66
CA VAL A 346 2.98 -19.65 -2.42
C VAL A 346 3.92 -19.81 -3.62
N THR A 347 4.39 -18.68 -4.14
CA THR A 347 5.49 -18.64 -5.11
C THR A 347 6.82 -18.41 -4.37
N ILE A 348 7.84 -19.17 -4.74
CA ILE A 348 9.17 -19.13 -4.14
C ILE A 348 10.14 -18.57 -5.17
N TYR A 349 10.76 -17.43 -4.87
CA TYR A 349 11.84 -16.84 -5.65
C TYR A 349 13.14 -17.03 -4.89
N ARG A 350 14.10 -17.79 -5.44
CA ARG A 350 15.43 -17.85 -4.84
C ARG A 350 16.14 -16.50 -4.96
N GLU A 351 16.95 -16.15 -3.97
CA GLU A 351 17.85 -14.99 -4.08
C GLU A 351 18.93 -15.25 -5.14
N THR A 352 19.24 -14.25 -5.96
CA THR A 352 20.37 -14.28 -6.89
C THR A 352 21.65 -13.75 -6.24
N ASP A 353 22.79 -13.92 -6.92
CA ASP A 353 24.09 -13.45 -6.41
C ASP A 353 24.15 -11.93 -6.17
N THR A 354 23.21 -11.16 -6.71
CA THR A 354 23.11 -9.70 -6.51
C THR A 354 22.24 -9.28 -5.32
N ARG A 355 21.76 -10.22 -4.48
CA ARG A 355 20.90 -9.94 -3.31
C ARG A 355 19.65 -9.13 -3.65
N ASP A 356 18.89 -9.64 -4.63
CA ASP A 356 17.81 -8.93 -5.28
C ASP A 356 16.43 -9.07 -4.62
N LEU A 357 16.32 -9.65 -3.42
CA LEU A 357 15.01 -9.93 -2.80
C LEU A 357 14.15 -8.69 -2.61
N VAL A 358 14.74 -7.58 -2.15
CA VAL A 358 14.01 -6.31 -1.97
C VAL A 358 13.57 -5.73 -3.32
N GLN A 359 14.43 -5.80 -4.33
CA GLN A 359 14.11 -5.34 -5.69
C GLN A 359 12.97 -6.17 -6.30
N ARG A 360 12.99 -7.49 -6.13
CA ARG A 360 11.91 -8.39 -6.56
C ARG A 360 10.61 -8.09 -5.84
N ALA A 361 10.67 -7.94 -4.52
CA ALA A 361 9.49 -7.56 -3.74
C ALA A 361 8.94 -6.20 -4.22
N GLN A 362 9.80 -5.23 -4.56
CA GLN A 362 9.38 -3.91 -5.05
C GLN A 362 8.70 -4.00 -6.43
N GLN A 363 9.06 -4.96 -7.28
CA GLN A 363 8.33 -5.20 -8.53
C GLN A 363 6.90 -5.70 -8.30
N LEU A 364 6.65 -6.37 -7.17
CA LEU A 364 5.34 -6.90 -6.77
C LEU A 364 4.54 -5.90 -5.93
N ILE A 365 5.22 -5.10 -5.13
CA ILE A 365 4.67 -4.05 -4.25
C ILE A 365 5.49 -2.78 -4.49
N PRO A 366 5.10 -1.94 -5.47
CA PRO A 366 5.87 -0.76 -5.87
C PRO A 366 6.20 0.20 -4.73
N ALA A 367 5.32 0.29 -3.73
CA ALA A 367 5.45 1.18 -2.59
C ALA A 367 6.36 0.66 -1.46
N ILE A 368 7.01 -0.52 -1.59
CA ILE A 368 7.85 -1.13 -0.53
C ILE A 368 8.81 -0.19 0.20
N PRO A 369 9.52 0.73 -0.47
CA PRO A 369 10.47 1.60 0.22
C PRO A 369 9.83 2.51 1.28
N THR A 370 8.51 2.68 1.27
CA THR A 370 7.75 3.38 2.34
C THR A 370 7.61 2.57 3.62
N ALA A 371 7.74 1.23 3.57
CA ALA A 371 7.36 0.32 4.65
C ALA A 371 8.26 0.41 5.89
N PHE A 372 9.48 0.96 5.79
CA PHE A 372 10.44 1.00 6.91
C PHE A 372 11.06 2.37 7.11
N GLY A 373 10.30 3.43 6.86
CA GLY A 373 10.83 4.78 6.99
C GLY A 373 11.90 5.14 5.95
N GLY A 374 12.09 4.32 4.91
CA GLY A 374 13.12 4.47 3.89
C GLY A 374 14.33 3.53 4.05
N ASP A 375 14.47 2.85 5.19
CA ASP A 375 15.56 1.90 5.42
C ASP A 375 15.17 0.50 4.96
N LEU A 376 15.87 -0.04 3.95
CA LEU A 376 15.57 -1.36 3.43
C LEU A 376 15.98 -2.46 4.43
N PRO A 377 15.13 -3.47 4.65
CA PRO A 377 15.41 -4.50 5.63
C PRO A 377 16.55 -5.41 5.16
N PHE A 378 17.38 -5.87 6.10
CA PHE A 378 18.53 -6.73 5.83
C PHE A 378 18.49 -7.99 6.70
N ILE A 379 18.84 -9.13 6.10
CA ILE A 379 18.95 -10.44 6.76
C ILE A 379 20.19 -11.17 6.28
N TYR A 380 20.78 -12.01 7.14
CA TYR A 380 22.00 -12.75 6.80
C TYR A 380 22.05 -14.13 7.44
N ALA A 381 21.57 -15.12 6.69
CA ALA A 381 21.82 -16.55 6.85
C ALA A 381 21.47 -17.26 5.53
N PRO A 382 22.35 -17.16 4.51
CA PRO A 382 22.06 -17.67 3.17
C PRO A 382 21.96 -19.20 3.16
N PRO A 383 21.30 -19.79 2.14
CA PRO A 383 20.62 -19.11 1.04
C PRO A 383 19.34 -18.41 1.53
N HIS A 384 18.90 -17.39 0.80
CA HIS A 384 17.63 -16.72 1.05
C HIS A 384 16.64 -16.99 -0.09
N ALA A 385 15.34 -16.90 0.22
CA ALA A 385 14.27 -16.89 -0.76
C ALA A 385 13.22 -15.84 -0.38
N LEU A 386 12.58 -15.26 -1.39
CA LEU A 386 11.36 -14.48 -1.24
C LEU A 386 10.16 -15.38 -1.47
N LEU A 387 9.35 -15.55 -0.44
CA LEU A 387 8.05 -16.21 -0.51
C LEU A 387 6.97 -15.17 -0.78
N VAL A 388 6.12 -15.44 -1.75
CA VAL A 388 5.07 -14.54 -2.19
C VAL A 388 3.74 -15.26 -2.11
N SER A 389 2.77 -14.65 -1.45
CA SER A 389 1.37 -15.06 -1.49
C SER A 389 0.52 -13.88 -1.94
N THR A 390 -0.45 -14.16 -2.81
CA THR A 390 -1.34 -13.15 -3.39
C THR A 390 -2.74 -13.31 -2.79
N ALA A 391 -3.36 -12.19 -2.42
CA ALA A 391 -4.75 -12.14 -2.00
C ALA A 391 -5.51 -11.10 -2.84
N ALA A 392 -6.60 -11.55 -3.46
CA ALA A 392 -7.54 -10.65 -4.10
C ALA A 392 -8.47 -10.03 -3.05
N VAL A 393 -8.74 -8.74 -3.18
CA VAL A 393 -9.55 -7.96 -2.22
C VAL A 393 -10.68 -7.31 -2.98
N ALA A 394 -11.89 -7.82 -2.79
CA ALA A 394 -13.09 -7.21 -3.34
C ALA A 394 -13.33 -5.84 -2.70
N GLN A 395 -13.93 -4.92 -3.45
CA GLN A 395 -14.25 -3.58 -2.96
C GLN A 395 -15.15 -3.65 -1.72
N GLY A 396 -14.76 -2.93 -0.67
CA GLY A 396 -15.46 -2.89 0.62
C GLY A 396 -15.12 -4.02 1.60
N ASP A 397 -14.35 -5.02 1.18
CA ASP A 397 -13.77 -6.00 2.10
C ASP A 397 -12.66 -5.37 2.95
N ASN A 398 -12.26 -6.04 4.03
CA ASN A 398 -11.18 -5.57 4.90
C ASN A 398 -9.81 -5.99 4.34
N PRO A 399 -9.00 -5.08 3.77
CA PRO A 399 -7.69 -5.43 3.22
C PRO A 399 -6.68 -5.90 4.25
N TYR A 400 -6.79 -5.45 5.51
CA TYR A 400 -5.93 -5.94 6.58
C TYR A 400 -6.24 -7.40 6.94
N GLU A 401 -7.49 -7.83 6.76
CA GLU A 401 -7.85 -9.23 6.90
C GLU A 401 -7.32 -10.08 5.74
N SER A 402 -7.47 -9.61 4.50
CA SER A 402 -6.87 -10.25 3.32
C SER A 402 -5.34 -10.34 3.41
N GLY A 403 -4.68 -9.28 3.88
CA GLY A 403 -3.24 -9.29 4.15
C GLY A 403 -2.84 -10.29 5.24
N ARG A 404 -3.61 -10.38 6.34
CA ARG A 404 -3.40 -11.41 7.38
C ARG A 404 -3.62 -12.83 6.84
N ARG A 405 -4.55 -13.03 5.92
CA ARG A 405 -4.76 -14.31 5.22
C ARG A 405 -3.54 -14.67 4.38
N ALA A 406 -3.03 -13.77 3.54
CA ALA A 406 -1.82 -13.99 2.74
C ALA A 406 -0.58 -14.31 3.61
N SER A 407 -0.38 -13.57 4.71
CA SER A 407 0.68 -13.87 5.68
C SER A 407 0.49 -15.25 6.36
N SER A 408 -0.76 -15.64 6.63
CA SER A 408 -1.09 -16.96 7.19
C SER A 408 -0.86 -18.10 6.20
N THR A 409 -1.10 -17.89 4.91
CA THR A 409 -0.74 -18.82 3.84
C THR A 409 0.76 -19.09 3.83
N ILE A 410 1.60 -18.05 3.95
CA ILE A 410 3.06 -18.23 4.08
C ILE A 410 3.43 -18.95 5.40
N ASN A 411 2.79 -18.62 6.54
CA ASN A 411 3.04 -19.32 7.81
C ASN A 411 2.75 -20.83 7.69
N ARG A 412 1.65 -21.19 7.04
CA ARG A 412 1.26 -22.57 6.79
C ARG A 412 2.28 -23.28 5.91
N PHE A 413 2.69 -22.65 4.82
CA PHE A 413 3.73 -23.16 3.94
C PHE A 413 5.05 -23.43 4.69
N LEU A 414 5.51 -22.48 5.51
CA LEU A 414 6.74 -22.63 6.28
C LEU A 414 6.66 -23.76 7.31
N LEU A 415 5.50 -23.96 7.94
CA LEU A 415 5.24 -25.09 8.84
C LEU A 415 5.34 -26.42 8.09
N LEU A 416 4.71 -26.55 6.92
CA LEU A 416 4.76 -27.76 6.11
C LEU A 416 6.20 -28.08 5.68
N ALA A 417 6.95 -27.07 5.24
CA ALA A 417 8.36 -27.22 4.90
C ALA A 417 9.21 -27.70 6.10
N ARG A 418 8.92 -27.21 7.32
CA ARG A 418 9.59 -27.69 8.56
C ARG A 418 9.27 -29.15 8.84
N LEU A 419 8.00 -29.53 8.70
CA LEU A 419 7.55 -30.89 8.98
C LEU A 419 8.13 -31.90 7.98
N LEU A 420 8.06 -31.60 6.68
CA LEU A 420 8.46 -32.50 5.61
C LEU A 420 9.97 -32.56 5.39
N HIS A 421 10.69 -31.44 5.50
CA HIS A 421 12.12 -31.37 5.12
C HIS A 421 13.07 -31.07 6.30
N ALA A 422 12.55 -30.94 7.53
CA ALA A 422 13.34 -30.60 8.72
C ALA A 422 14.14 -29.29 8.62
N GLY A 423 13.66 -28.35 7.78
CA GLY A 423 14.33 -27.08 7.52
C GLY A 423 14.57 -26.22 8.75
N SER A 424 15.72 -25.55 8.76
CA SER A 424 16.11 -24.61 9.82
C SER A 424 15.75 -23.15 9.49
N HIS A 425 14.89 -22.94 8.50
CA HIS A 425 14.52 -21.65 7.95
C HIS A 425 13.78 -20.76 8.94
N GLN A 426 14.10 -19.47 8.89
CA GLN A 426 13.50 -18.43 9.72
C GLN A 426 13.03 -17.27 8.85
N SER A 427 11.90 -16.68 9.23
CA SER A 427 11.42 -15.46 8.60
C SER A 427 12.34 -14.30 8.97
N GLY A 428 12.61 -13.43 8.00
CA GLY A 428 13.48 -12.30 8.19
C GLY A 428 12.71 -10.99 8.26
N TRP A 429 12.04 -10.66 7.16
CA TRP A 429 11.11 -9.56 7.06
C TRP A 429 9.94 -9.97 6.17
N GLU A 430 8.80 -9.31 6.39
CA GLU A 430 7.60 -9.40 5.57
C GLU A 430 7.10 -8.00 5.25
N ILE A 431 6.59 -7.82 4.03
CA ILE A 431 5.86 -6.62 3.65
C ILE A 431 4.60 -7.06 2.91
N THR A 432 3.45 -6.55 3.36
CA THR A 432 2.17 -6.77 2.69
C THR A 432 1.66 -5.46 2.12
N GLY A 433 1.33 -5.40 0.83
CA GLY A 433 0.90 -4.17 0.19
C GLY A 433 0.23 -4.40 -1.15
N ALA A 434 -0.36 -3.34 -1.71
CA ALA A 434 -0.98 -3.40 -3.03
C ALA A 434 0.06 -3.49 -4.15
N SER A 435 -0.38 -4.01 -5.29
CA SER A 435 0.42 -4.13 -6.52
C SER A 435 0.56 -2.81 -7.31
N THR A 436 -0.08 -1.74 -6.85
CA THR A 436 -0.06 -0.40 -7.44
C THR A 436 0.60 0.61 -6.48
N LEU A 437 1.06 1.76 -7.01
CA LEU A 437 1.55 2.85 -6.15
C LEU A 437 0.40 3.64 -5.53
N VAL A 438 -0.64 3.93 -6.32
CA VAL A 438 -1.91 4.44 -5.79
C VAL A 438 -2.69 3.28 -5.17
N ALA A 439 -2.98 3.35 -3.88
CA ALA A 439 -3.59 2.24 -3.16
C ALA A 439 -4.40 2.71 -1.94
N GLU A 440 -5.39 1.90 -1.56
CA GLU A 440 -6.19 2.09 -0.36
C GLU A 440 -5.36 1.96 0.93
N ILE A 441 -4.47 0.96 0.96
CA ILE A 441 -3.63 0.68 2.11
C ILE A 441 -2.16 0.89 1.81
N ARG A 442 -1.45 1.42 2.81
CA ARG A 442 0.00 1.49 2.77
C ARG A 442 0.62 0.10 3.00
N PRO A 443 1.81 -0.17 2.43
CA PRO A 443 2.57 -1.36 2.76
C PRO A 443 2.76 -1.52 4.26
N GLN A 444 2.38 -2.68 4.78
CA GLN A 444 2.49 -3.05 6.18
C GLN A 444 3.77 -3.87 6.39
N PRO A 445 4.81 -3.30 7.03
CA PRO A 445 6.01 -4.03 7.38
C PRO A 445 5.77 -4.99 8.56
N ARG A 446 6.53 -6.07 8.59
CA ARG A 446 6.76 -6.88 9.79
C ARG A 446 8.20 -7.34 9.79
N THR A 447 8.96 -6.93 10.81
CA THR A 447 10.28 -7.51 11.08
C THR A 447 10.13 -8.73 11.96
N PHE A 448 10.85 -9.78 11.62
CA PHE A 448 11.10 -10.88 12.53
C PHE A 448 12.45 -10.62 13.22
N ASN A 449 12.79 -11.40 14.24
CA ASN A 449 14.09 -11.31 14.90
C ASN A 449 14.97 -12.50 14.46
N PRO A 450 15.34 -12.63 13.17
CA PRO A 450 16.29 -13.66 12.76
C PRO A 450 17.62 -13.36 13.47
N MET A 451 18.37 -14.40 13.86
CA MET A 451 19.67 -14.20 14.50
C MET A 451 20.53 -13.22 13.69
N GLN A 452 20.75 -12.01 14.22
CA GLN A 452 21.38 -10.90 13.47
C GLN A 452 22.83 -11.17 13.07
N LEU A 453 23.50 -12.11 13.76
CA LEU A 453 24.74 -12.72 13.33
C LEU A 453 24.49 -14.22 13.15
N GLY A 454 24.31 -14.65 11.90
CA GLY A 454 24.40 -16.03 11.40
C GLY A 454 23.88 -17.16 12.30
N SER A 455 22.91 -17.93 11.83
CA SER A 455 22.48 -19.15 12.52
C SER A 455 23.69 -20.06 12.81
N LEU A 456 23.87 -20.50 14.05
CA LEU A 456 24.94 -21.44 14.43
C LEU A 456 24.67 -22.89 13.98
N LEU A 457 23.57 -23.09 13.25
CA LEU A 457 23.18 -24.34 12.61
C LEU A 457 22.39 -24.05 11.33
N GLU A 458 22.80 -24.69 10.25
CA GLU A 458 22.19 -24.58 8.92
C GLU A 458 21.72 -25.96 8.45
N ARG A 459 20.45 -26.03 8.08
CA ARG A 459 19.86 -27.11 7.26
C ARG A 459 18.99 -26.46 6.19
N VAL A 460 19.51 -26.45 4.98
CA VAL A 460 18.87 -25.85 3.80
C VAL A 460 17.78 -26.76 3.24
N VAL A 461 16.62 -26.19 2.98
CA VAL A 461 15.53 -26.85 2.25
C VAL A 461 15.61 -26.45 0.78
N ARG A 462 15.68 -27.43 -0.10
CA ARG A 462 15.62 -27.24 -1.54
C ARG A 462 14.26 -27.73 -2.05
N LEU A 463 13.44 -26.80 -2.52
CA LEU A 463 12.07 -27.05 -2.94
C LEU A 463 11.94 -27.08 -4.47
N SER A 464 10.91 -27.80 -4.93
CA SER A 464 10.53 -27.97 -6.33
C SER A 464 9.01 -28.11 -6.44
N ALA A 465 8.48 -28.09 -7.67
CA ALA A 465 7.05 -28.30 -7.89
C ALA A 465 6.58 -29.70 -7.44
N ASP A 466 7.49 -30.68 -7.38
CA ASP A 466 7.20 -32.06 -6.97
C ASP A 466 6.82 -32.16 -5.48
N ASP A 467 7.11 -31.14 -4.67
CA ASP A 467 6.74 -31.09 -3.25
C ASP A 467 5.24 -30.75 -3.04
N ALA A 468 4.57 -30.21 -4.06
CA ALA A 468 3.20 -29.70 -3.93
C ALA A 468 2.15 -30.72 -3.45
N PRO A 469 2.12 -31.98 -3.96
CA PRO A 469 1.18 -32.98 -3.47
C PRO A 469 1.35 -33.31 -1.98
N ALA A 470 2.60 -33.43 -1.52
CA ALA A 470 2.92 -33.72 -0.11
C ALA A 470 2.50 -32.57 0.81
N PHE A 471 2.74 -31.32 0.38
CA PHE A 471 2.33 -30.12 1.11
C PHE A 471 0.80 -30.06 1.24
N ALA A 472 0.06 -30.29 0.14
CA ALA A 472 -1.39 -30.28 0.15
C ALA A 472 -1.97 -31.35 1.09
N ALA A 473 -1.52 -32.60 0.95
CA ALA A 473 -2.03 -33.71 1.75
C ALA A 473 -1.72 -33.56 3.26
N LEU A 474 -0.50 -33.10 3.60
CA LEU A 474 -0.18 -32.84 5.01
C LEU A 474 -0.96 -31.64 5.56
N SER A 475 -1.29 -30.65 4.72
CA SER A 475 -2.18 -29.57 5.10
C SER A 475 -3.56 -30.12 5.49
N ASP A 476 -4.14 -31.00 4.67
CA ASP A 476 -5.45 -31.62 4.98
C ASP A 476 -5.41 -32.40 6.31
N PHE A 477 -4.30 -33.08 6.61
CA PHE A 477 -4.13 -33.78 7.88
C PHE A 477 -4.11 -32.83 9.08
N ILE A 478 -3.46 -31.67 8.95
CA ILE A 478 -3.45 -30.68 10.03
C ILE A 478 -4.85 -30.08 10.21
N ASP A 479 -5.57 -29.78 9.12
CA ASP A 479 -6.92 -29.22 9.22
C ASP A 479 -7.90 -30.20 9.89
N ALA A 480 -7.76 -31.50 9.60
CA ALA A 480 -8.52 -32.55 10.27
C ALA A 480 -8.16 -32.69 11.76
N ALA A 481 -6.91 -32.38 12.15
CA ALA A 481 -6.44 -32.44 13.54
C ALA A 481 -6.87 -31.23 14.38
N VAL A 482 -7.07 -30.07 13.76
CA VAL A 482 -7.55 -28.83 14.41
C VAL A 482 -9.08 -28.92 14.59
N ILE A 483 -9.50 -29.76 15.53
CA ILE A 483 -10.92 -29.95 15.85
C ILE A 483 -11.38 -28.77 16.73
N LYS A 484 -12.21 -27.88 16.17
CA LYS A 484 -12.94 -26.87 16.97
C LYS A 484 -13.88 -27.59 17.94
N ARG A 485 -13.53 -27.61 19.23
CA ARG A 485 -14.38 -28.15 20.30
C ARG A 485 -15.20 -27.00 20.88
N ASP A 486 -16.53 -27.16 20.92
CA ASP A 486 -17.43 -26.14 21.48
C ASP A 486 -17.01 -25.74 22.90
N GLY A 487 -16.87 -24.43 23.14
CA GLY A 487 -16.48 -23.85 24.42
C GLY A 487 -14.99 -23.92 24.77
N MET A 488 -14.12 -24.49 23.91
CA MET A 488 -12.68 -24.52 24.14
C MET A 488 -11.97 -23.33 23.47
N ALA A 489 -11.13 -22.64 24.22
CA ALA A 489 -10.32 -21.52 23.70
C ALA A 489 -9.11 -21.98 22.88
N ALA A 490 -8.55 -23.17 23.17
CA ALA A 490 -7.46 -23.81 22.44
C ALA A 490 -7.41 -25.30 22.75
N THR A 491 -6.91 -26.12 21.82
CA THR A 491 -6.59 -27.54 22.08
C THR A 491 -5.11 -27.73 22.43
N SER A 492 -4.77 -28.91 22.97
CA SER A 492 -3.37 -29.30 23.18
C SER A 492 -2.60 -29.34 21.86
N PHE A 493 -3.22 -29.78 20.77
CA PHE A 493 -2.60 -29.79 19.45
C PHE A 493 -2.34 -28.37 18.90
N ASP A 494 -3.29 -27.44 19.06
CA ASP A 494 -3.10 -26.02 18.68
C ASP A 494 -1.95 -25.39 19.47
N THR A 495 -1.89 -25.69 20.77
CA THR A 495 -0.81 -25.23 21.64
C THR A 495 0.53 -25.79 21.18
N ALA A 496 0.58 -27.06 20.79
CA ALA A 496 1.78 -27.68 20.27
C ALA A 496 2.27 -26.99 18.98
N LEU A 497 1.37 -26.75 18.02
CA LEU A 497 1.70 -26.10 16.75
C LEU A 497 2.19 -24.67 16.96
N TYR A 498 1.52 -23.90 17.82
CA TYR A 498 1.93 -22.55 18.19
C TYR A 498 3.36 -22.54 18.76
N ARG A 499 3.63 -23.40 19.74
CA ARG A 499 4.95 -23.49 20.40
C ARG A 499 6.04 -23.94 19.43
N TYR A 500 5.74 -24.92 18.57
CA TYR A 500 6.69 -25.39 17.56
C TYR A 500 7.07 -24.29 16.56
N ASN A 501 6.08 -23.54 16.05
CA ASN A 501 6.35 -22.42 15.15
C ASN A 501 7.08 -21.27 15.85
N HIS A 502 6.68 -20.92 17.07
CA HIS A 502 7.35 -19.88 17.86
C HIS A 502 8.84 -20.20 18.05
N ALA A 503 9.18 -21.46 18.38
CA ALA A 503 10.57 -21.91 18.52
C ALA A 503 11.42 -21.84 17.24
N HIS A 504 10.80 -21.63 16.07
CA HIS A 504 11.50 -21.41 14.81
C HIS A 504 11.66 -19.94 14.45
N GLU A 505 10.76 -19.06 14.89
CA GLU A 505 10.73 -17.64 14.51
C GLU A 505 11.33 -16.73 15.58
N GLU A 506 11.13 -17.05 16.86
CA GLU A 506 11.37 -16.15 17.97
C GLU A 506 12.14 -16.82 19.10
N GLY A 507 12.60 -16.00 20.04
CA GLY A 507 13.26 -16.40 21.28
C GLY A 507 14.71 -16.87 21.14
N ASP A 508 15.41 -16.85 22.27
CA ASP A 508 16.76 -17.39 22.39
C ASP A 508 16.76 -18.93 22.44
N HIS A 509 17.94 -19.57 22.44
CA HIS A 509 18.01 -21.03 22.45
C HIS A 509 17.40 -21.68 23.71
N PHE A 510 17.37 -21.00 24.85
CA PHE A 510 16.76 -21.52 26.07
C PHE A 510 15.23 -21.46 25.98
N GLU A 511 14.67 -20.35 25.51
CA GLU A 511 13.24 -20.21 25.25
C GLU A 511 12.77 -21.25 24.23
N ARG A 512 13.55 -21.45 23.16
CA ARG A 512 13.27 -22.49 22.15
C ARG A 512 13.22 -23.90 22.74
N ILE A 513 14.10 -24.24 23.69
CA ILE A 513 14.04 -25.54 24.38
C ILE A 513 12.74 -25.68 25.18
N VAL A 514 12.32 -24.61 25.87
CA VAL A 514 11.08 -24.61 26.65
C VAL A 514 9.86 -24.78 25.75
N ASP A 515 9.81 -24.06 24.63
CA ASP A 515 8.72 -24.16 23.67
C ASP A 515 8.66 -25.53 23.01
N LEU A 516 9.80 -26.07 22.56
CA LEU A 516 9.85 -27.39 21.92
C LEU A 516 9.51 -28.52 22.89
N ALA A 517 9.92 -28.43 24.16
CA ALA A 517 9.47 -29.37 25.19
C ALA A 517 7.96 -29.30 25.41
N THR A 518 7.43 -28.08 25.50
CA THR A 518 5.98 -27.86 25.63
C THR A 518 5.23 -28.42 24.42
N ALA A 519 5.76 -28.25 23.22
CA ALA A 519 5.19 -28.82 22.00
C ALA A 519 5.25 -30.36 22.01
N LEU A 520 6.36 -30.95 22.44
CA LEU A 520 6.53 -32.41 22.53
C LEU A 520 5.53 -33.03 23.52
N GLU A 521 5.38 -32.41 24.70
CA GLU A 521 4.36 -32.78 25.69
C GLU A 521 2.96 -32.70 25.09
N ALA A 522 2.61 -31.56 24.52
CA ALA A 522 1.27 -31.29 24.03
C ALA A 522 0.88 -32.24 22.87
N VAL A 523 1.82 -32.60 21.99
CA VAL A 523 1.57 -33.50 20.86
C VAL A 523 1.50 -34.99 21.25
N LEU A 524 2.32 -35.44 22.21
CA LEU A 524 2.41 -36.87 22.58
C LEU A 524 1.60 -37.27 23.81
N THR A 525 1.22 -36.33 24.68
CA THR A 525 0.46 -36.63 25.91
C THR A 525 -0.94 -36.05 25.94
N GLY A 526 -1.22 -34.98 25.18
CA GLY A 526 -2.55 -34.38 25.12
C GLY A 526 -3.07 -33.94 26.50
N ASP A 527 -4.28 -34.38 26.86
CA ASP A 527 -4.96 -33.99 28.11
C ASP A 527 -4.62 -34.90 29.31
N ASP A 528 -3.71 -35.88 29.15
CA ASP A 528 -3.33 -36.86 30.18
C ASP A 528 -2.51 -36.25 31.35
N LYS A 529 -3.16 -35.45 32.20
CA LYS A 529 -2.54 -34.82 33.40
C LYS A 529 -2.48 -35.80 34.58
N GLY A 530 -1.43 -36.62 34.62
CA GLY A 530 -1.18 -37.57 35.71
C GLY A 530 0.30 -37.71 36.07
N GLU A 531 0.57 -38.35 37.21
CA GLU A 531 1.93 -38.70 37.64
C GLU A 531 2.70 -39.46 36.55
N GLY A 532 4.01 -39.24 36.45
CA GLY A 532 4.85 -39.91 35.44
C GLY A 532 4.76 -39.34 34.03
N LEU A 533 4.23 -38.12 33.83
CA LEU A 533 4.16 -37.43 32.52
C LEU A 533 5.48 -37.50 31.73
N SER A 534 6.61 -37.18 32.39
CA SER A 534 7.93 -37.21 31.73
C SER A 534 8.34 -38.61 31.28
N LEU A 535 8.04 -39.65 32.05
CA LEU A 535 8.38 -41.03 31.68
C LEU A 535 7.52 -41.53 30.51
N ARG A 536 6.21 -41.24 30.56
CA ARG A 536 5.28 -41.57 29.46
C ARG A 536 5.71 -40.90 28.17
N LEU A 537 6.06 -39.62 28.22
CA LEU A 537 6.55 -38.87 27.07
C LEU A 537 7.77 -39.55 26.42
N LYS A 538 8.80 -39.84 27.21
CA LYS A 538 10.03 -40.50 26.74
C LYS A 538 9.73 -41.87 26.11
N ASN A 539 8.88 -42.66 26.76
CA ASN A 539 8.49 -43.98 26.26
C ASN A 539 7.71 -43.90 24.96
N ARG A 540 6.71 -43.00 24.85
CA ARG A 540 5.92 -42.80 23.63
C ARG A 540 6.81 -42.35 22.47
N ALA A 541 7.68 -41.37 22.69
CA ALA A 541 8.61 -40.90 21.66
C ALA A 541 9.57 -42.01 21.20
N ALA A 542 10.23 -42.70 22.14
CA ALA A 542 11.14 -43.79 21.81
C ALA A 542 10.43 -44.95 21.08
N ALA A 543 9.19 -45.25 21.45
CA ALA A 543 8.39 -46.30 20.84
C ALA A 543 7.97 -45.97 19.40
N LEU A 544 7.56 -44.72 19.13
CA LEU A 544 7.01 -44.28 17.85
C LEU A 544 8.08 -43.86 16.83
N LEU A 545 9.19 -43.27 17.30
CA LEU A 545 10.14 -42.58 16.43
C LEU A 545 11.43 -43.37 16.14
N ALA A 546 11.64 -44.48 16.84
CA ALA A 546 12.86 -45.27 16.69
C ALA A 546 13.06 -45.77 15.25
N THR A 547 14.30 -45.66 14.79
CA THR A 547 14.78 -46.20 13.52
C THR A 547 16.02 -47.05 13.75
N THR A 548 16.60 -47.59 12.68
CA THR A 548 17.87 -48.33 12.74
C THR A 548 19.05 -47.43 13.12
N THR A 549 19.02 -46.16 12.70
CA THR A 549 20.11 -45.19 12.94
C THR A 549 19.87 -44.29 14.15
N ASP A 550 18.62 -44.11 14.56
CA ASP A 550 18.22 -43.35 15.76
C ASP A 550 17.39 -44.23 16.68
N THR A 551 18.09 -44.95 17.57
CA THR A 551 17.50 -46.01 18.40
C THR A 551 16.57 -45.44 19.48
N GLY A 552 15.62 -46.26 19.94
CA GLY A 552 14.73 -45.87 21.05
C GLY A 552 15.51 -45.48 22.32
N THR A 553 16.65 -46.12 22.59
CA THR A 553 17.54 -45.77 23.72
C THR A 553 18.17 -44.39 23.55
N SER A 554 18.63 -44.05 22.34
CA SER A 554 19.18 -42.73 22.02
C SER A 554 18.13 -41.63 22.23
N ILE A 555 16.95 -41.82 21.64
CA ILE A 555 15.81 -40.89 21.76
C ILE A 555 15.41 -40.69 23.23
N PHE A 556 15.30 -41.79 24.00
CA PHE A 556 14.97 -41.73 25.42
C PHE A 556 16.01 -40.93 26.23
N SER A 557 17.30 -41.13 25.93
CA SER A 557 18.40 -40.40 26.56
C SER A 557 18.38 -38.91 26.21
N ASP A 558 18.25 -38.57 24.93
CA ASP A 558 18.21 -37.18 24.47
C ASP A 558 17.05 -36.40 25.09
N ILE A 559 15.84 -36.98 25.09
CA ILE A 559 14.67 -36.37 25.72
C ILE A 559 14.92 -36.20 27.22
N THR A 560 15.59 -37.15 27.89
CA THR A 560 15.93 -37.03 29.32
C THR A 560 16.79 -35.80 29.58
N GLN A 561 17.85 -35.60 28.80
CA GLN A 561 18.76 -34.47 28.95
C GLN A 561 18.08 -33.13 28.65
N LEU A 562 17.33 -33.06 27.56
CA LEU A 562 16.65 -31.83 27.13
C LEU A 562 15.51 -31.45 28.10
N TYR A 563 14.82 -32.44 28.69
CA TYR A 563 13.83 -32.21 29.73
C TYR A 563 14.43 -31.75 31.06
N GLU A 564 15.57 -32.30 31.44
CA GLU A 564 16.30 -31.84 32.62
C GLU A 564 16.66 -30.35 32.45
N LEU A 565 17.15 -29.97 31.27
CA LEU A 565 17.44 -28.57 30.96
C LEU A 565 16.18 -27.69 31.02
N ARG A 566 15.08 -28.10 30.37
CA ARG A 566 13.80 -27.39 30.44
C ARG A 566 13.29 -27.22 31.86
N SER A 567 13.34 -28.28 32.68
CA SER A 567 12.87 -28.23 34.07
C SER A 567 13.65 -27.18 34.87
N ARG A 568 14.97 -27.16 34.74
CA ARG A 568 15.82 -26.16 35.41
C ARG A 568 15.51 -24.73 34.95
N LEU A 569 15.25 -24.53 33.66
CA LEU A 569 14.91 -23.22 33.07
C LEU A 569 13.56 -22.70 33.58
N VAL A 570 12.51 -23.52 33.52
CA VAL A 570 11.13 -23.12 33.88
C VAL A 570 10.99 -22.85 35.38
N HIS A 571 11.74 -23.54 36.23
CA HIS A 571 11.71 -23.32 37.68
C HIS A 571 12.58 -22.14 38.15
N GLY A 572 13.19 -21.37 37.24
CA GLY A 572 13.88 -20.12 37.55
C GLY A 572 15.15 -20.27 38.39
N GLY A 573 15.73 -21.48 38.45
CA GLY A 573 16.96 -21.72 39.20
C GLY A 573 18.19 -21.14 38.50
N SER A 574 19.20 -20.69 39.26
CA SER A 574 20.49 -20.32 38.68
C SER A 574 21.21 -21.56 38.12
N ILE A 575 21.47 -21.60 36.81
CA ILE A 575 22.12 -22.74 36.14
C ILE A 575 23.54 -22.34 35.71
N PRO A 576 24.60 -22.96 36.26
CA PRO A 576 25.96 -22.70 35.78
C PRO A 576 26.14 -23.14 34.32
N GLN A 577 26.86 -22.35 33.51
CA GLN A 577 27.15 -22.66 32.10
C GLN A 577 27.80 -24.05 31.93
N LYS A 578 28.67 -24.45 32.87
CA LYS A 578 29.30 -25.79 32.87
C LYS A 578 28.28 -26.92 32.98
N THR A 579 27.19 -26.70 33.72
CA THR A 579 26.10 -27.68 33.86
C THR A 579 25.30 -27.77 32.56
N VAL A 580 24.94 -26.63 31.98
CA VAL A 580 24.28 -26.60 30.65
C VAL A 580 25.16 -27.30 29.62
N GLY A 581 26.46 -26.96 29.59
CA GLY A 581 27.46 -27.56 28.70
C GLY A 581 27.47 -29.08 28.77
N LYS A 582 27.52 -29.66 29.98
CA LYS A 582 27.48 -31.12 30.16
C LYS A 582 26.20 -31.76 29.61
N ILE A 583 25.05 -31.12 29.84
CA ILE A 583 23.75 -31.61 29.37
C ILE A 583 23.73 -31.59 27.84
N ILE A 584 24.02 -30.45 27.21
CA ILE A 584 23.94 -30.32 25.75
C ILE A 584 24.97 -31.20 25.03
N THR A 585 26.20 -31.36 25.55
CA THR A 585 27.20 -32.23 24.91
C THR A 585 26.89 -33.72 25.04
N SER A 586 25.92 -34.09 25.88
CA SER A 586 25.46 -35.49 26.00
C SER A 586 24.32 -35.84 25.05
N VAL A 587 23.81 -34.86 24.30
CA VAL A 587 22.78 -35.06 23.28
C VAL A 587 23.42 -35.67 22.03
N SER A 588 22.84 -36.75 21.51
CA SER A 588 23.45 -37.62 20.49
C SER A 588 23.86 -36.93 19.19
N THR A 589 23.20 -35.83 18.81
CA THR A 589 23.47 -35.10 17.55
C THR A 589 24.43 -33.92 17.71
N VAL A 590 24.89 -33.64 18.93
CA VAL A 590 25.83 -32.54 19.19
C VAL A 590 27.24 -32.97 18.79
N PRO A 591 27.95 -32.23 17.92
CA PRO A 591 29.30 -32.59 17.51
C PRO A 591 30.29 -32.58 18.68
N ASP A 592 31.20 -33.55 18.69
CA ASP A 592 32.28 -33.61 19.68
C ASP A 592 33.15 -32.35 19.64
N GLY A 593 33.42 -31.78 20.82
CA GLY A 593 34.26 -30.59 20.95
C GLY A 593 33.63 -29.28 20.43
N ALA A 594 32.34 -29.27 20.09
CA ALA A 594 31.64 -28.06 19.66
C ALA A 594 31.71 -26.94 20.72
N MET A 595 31.90 -25.70 20.26
CA MET A 595 31.79 -24.52 21.13
C MET A 595 30.40 -24.44 21.75
N PHE A 596 30.29 -23.87 22.95
CA PHE A 596 29.04 -23.85 23.73
C PHE A 596 27.80 -23.39 22.93
N GLY A 597 27.90 -22.32 22.15
CA GLY A 597 26.79 -21.80 21.33
C GLY A 597 26.38 -22.75 20.21
N VAL A 598 27.36 -23.38 19.54
CA VAL A 598 27.12 -24.38 18.47
C VAL A 598 26.50 -25.63 19.07
N ALA A 599 27.06 -26.14 20.18
CA ALA A 599 26.50 -27.29 20.89
C ALA A 599 25.04 -27.04 21.31
N LEU A 600 24.72 -25.84 21.77
CA LEU A 600 23.37 -25.46 22.15
C LEU A 600 22.43 -25.38 20.94
N ALA A 601 22.90 -24.86 19.80
CA ALA A 601 22.13 -24.83 18.56
C ALA A 601 21.81 -26.23 18.03
N PHE A 602 22.78 -27.16 18.07
CA PHE A 602 22.56 -28.56 17.69
C PHE A 602 21.65 -29.32 18.67
N ALA A 603 21.68 -28.99 19.97
CA ALA A 603 20.74 -29.54 20.94
C ALA A 603 19.30 -29.03 20.69
N VAL A 604 19.12 -27.75 20.34
CA VAL A 604 17.83 -27.20 19.91
C VAL A 604 17.33 -27.88 18.63
N ASP A 605 18.22 -28.09 17.66
CA ASP A 605 17.89 -28.75 16.40
C ASP A 605 17.46 -30.22 16.62
N ARG A 606 18.12 -30.94 17.53
CA ARG A 606 17.67 -32.27 17.95
C ARG A 606 16.24 -32.26 18.47
N MET A 607 15.95 -31.30 19.33
CA MET A 607 14.62 -31.14 19.90
C MET A 607 13.59 -30.81 18.80
N ARG A 608 13.95 -29.97 17.81
CA ARG A 608 13.11 -29.68 16.65
C ARG A 608 12.80 -30.95 15.87
N ASP A 609 13.79 -31.79 15.56
CA ASP A 609 13.58 -33.05 14.85
C ASP A 609 12.69 -34.05 15.60
N LEU A 610 12.88 -34.19 16.92
CA LEU A 610 12.05 -35.05 17.76
C LEU A 610 10.59 -34.59 17.78
N VAL A 611 10.35 -33.28 17.93
CA VAL A 611 9.01 -32.69 17.88
C VAL A 611 8.39 -32.83 16.49
N ARG A 612 9.17 -32.56 15.44
CA ARG A 612 8.77 -32.69 14.04
C ARG A 612 8.26 -34.10 13.72
N ARG A 613 9.05 -35.13 14.02
CA ARG A 613 8.63 -36.52 13.81
C ARG A 613 7.47 -36.94 14.71
N SER A 614 7.37 -36.37 15.92
CA SER A 614 6.20 -36.57 16.79
C SER A 614 4.92 -36.00 16.18
N PHE A 615 4.98 -34.82 15.55
CA PHE A 615 3.84 -34.25 14.80
C PHE A 615 3.44 -35.14 13.65
N LEU A 616 4.39 -35.56 12.80
CA LEU A 616 4.09 -36.42 11.66
C LEU A 616 3.47 -37.75 12.10
N ALA A 617 4.05 -38.41 13.11
CA ALA A 617 3.50 -39.64 13.65
C ALA A 617 2.09 -39.41 14.22
N ARG A 618 1.88 -38.33 15.00
CA ARG A 618 0.58 -38.01 15.60
C ARG A 618 -0.49 -37.70 14.56
N LEU A 619 -0.16 -36.96 13.51
CA LEU A 619 -1.04 -36.65 12.40
C LEU A 619 -1.42 -37.93 11.66
N CYS A 620 -0.44 -38.68 11.16
CA CYS A 620 -0.70 -39.91 10.41
C CYS A 620 -1.47 -40.97 11.22
N LEU A 621 -1.19 -41.14 12.52
CA LEU A 621 -1.94 -42.08 13.37
C LEU A 621 -3.36 -41.59 13.68
N GLY A 622 -3.60 -40.28 13.62
CA GLY A 622 -4.91 -39.66 13.87
C GLY A 622 -5.75 -39.42 12.62
N SER A 623 -5.20 -39.67 11.44
CA SER A 623 -5.84 -39.49 10.13
C SER A 623 -6.29 -40.84 9.53
N GLY A 624 -7.12 -40.78 8.49
CA GLY A 624 -7.64 -41.96 7.80
C GLY A 624 -9.03 -42.41 8.28
N THR A 625 -9.55 -43.47 7.66
CA THR A 625 -10.91 -43.99 7.94
C THR A 625 -11.02 -44.75 9.26
N ASP A 626 -9.92 -45.32 9.74
CA ASP A 626 -9.82 -46.04 11.02
C ASP A 626 -8.53 -45.60 11.75
N PRO A 627 -8.55 -44.40 12.38
CA PRO A 627 -7.34 -43.84 13.00
C PRO A 627 -6.94 -44.66 14.22
N LEU A 628 -5.65 -45.02 14.30
CA LEU A 628 -5.07 -45.76 15.44
C LEU A 628 -4.99 -44.90 16.71
N TRP A 629 -4.88 -43.59 16.55
CA TRP A 629 -4.84 -42.61 17.62
C TRP A 629 -5.67 -41.36 17.27
N PRO A 630 -7.02 -41.43 17.33
CA PRO A 630 -7.90 -40.31 16.99
C PRO A 630 -7.67 -39.06 17.85
N PHE A 631 -8.04 -37.87 17.33
CA PHE A 631 -7.95 -36.59 18.05
C PHE A 631 -9.20 -36.28 18.90
N ASP A 632 -10.34 -36.90 18.62
CA ASP A 632 -11.63 -36.67 19.27
C ASP A 632 -11.95 -37.65 20.40
N LYS A 633 -11.16 -38.74 20.52
CA LYS A 633 -11.40 -39.84 21.47
C LYS A 633 -10.17 -40.14 22.31
N SER A 634 -10.40 -40.57 23.54
CA SER A 634 -9.32 -41.08 24.41
C SER A 634 -8.86 -42.44 23.90
N THR A 635 -7.53 -42.63 23.82
CA THR A 635 -6.88 -43.87 23.38
C THR A 635 -5.91 -44.32 24.47
N PRO A 636 -5.91 -45.61 24.87
CA PRO A 636 -4.97 -46.13 25.87
C PRO A 636 -3.57 -46.36 25.25
N VAL A 637 -2.92 -45.26 24.84
CA VAL A 637 -1.66 -45.27 24.06
C VAL A 637 -0.56 -46.05 24.78
N ASP A 638 -0.39 -45.85 26.09
CA ASP A 638 0.68 -46.54 26.84
C ASP A 638 0.47 -48.06 26.89
N ALA A 639 -0.79 -48.53 26.95
CA ALA A 639 -1.10 -49.95 26.90
C ALA A 639 -0.87 -50.53 25.50
N ALA A 640 -1.21 -49.78 24.44
CA ALA A 640 -0.96 -50.19 23.06
C ALA A 640 0.54 -50.30 22.77
N LEU A 641 1.35 -49.33 23.21
CA LEU A 641 2.79 -49.30 22.97
C LEU A 641 3.59 -50.26 23.88
N ALA A 642 2.97 -50.83 24.91
CA ALA A 642 3.59 -51.86 25.73
C ALA A 642 3.82 -53.17 24.95
N ASP A 643 2.97 -53.48 23.97
CA ASP A 643 3.10 -54.64 23.10
C ASP A 643 4.03 -54.36 21.90
N ASP A 644 5.02 -55.23 21.66
CA ASP A 644 6.03 -55.04 20.61
C ASP A 644 5.44 -55.15 19.19
N THR A 645 4.42 -56.00 19.02
CA THR A 645 3.73 -56.17 17.73
C THR A 645 2.98 -54.89 17.37
N THR A 646 2.17 -54.39 18.29
CA THR A 646 1.38 -53.17 18.15
C THR A 646 2.27 -51.96 17.92
N ARG A 647 3.37 -51.84 18.68
CA ARG A 647 4.36 -50.77 18.49
C ARG A 647 4.97 -50.78 17.09
N THR A 648 5.29 -51.96 16.58
CA THR A 648 5.84 -52.12 15.22
C THR A 648 4.80 -51.79 14.16
N GLN A 649 3.54 -52.21 14.36
CA GLN A 649 2.43 -51.88 13.49
C GLN A 649 2.18 -50.37 13.42
N TRP A 650 2.15 -49.68 14.57
CA TRP A 650 1.95 -48.23 14.62
C TRP A 650 3.08 -47.50 13.90
N ARG A 651 4.34 -47.91 14.13
CA ARG A 651 5.50 -47.37 13.40
C ARG A 651 5.39 -47.58 11.89
N ALA A 652 5.03 -48.77 11.45
CA ALA A 652 4.85 -49.04 10.02
C ALA A 652 3.73 -48.16 9.44
N HIS A 653 2.59 -48.08 10.12
CA HIS A 653 1.42 -47.35 9.66
C HIS A 653 1.72 -45.87 9.35
N TRP A 654 2.32 -45.13 10.28
CA TRP A 654 2.58 -43.70 10.03
C TRP A 654 3.64 -43.46 8.96
N ARG A 655 4.59 -44.40 8.79
CA ARG A 655 5.60 -44.34 7.73
C ARG A 655 5.02 -44.69 6.36
N ASP A 656 4.12 -45.66 6.30
CA ASP A 656 3.39 -46.04 5.09
C ASP A 656 2.48 -44.90 4.62
N GLN A 657 1.82 -44.21 5.57
CA GLN A 657 1.08 -42.98 5.28
C GLN A 657 1.99 -41.91 4.67
N LEU A 658 3.14 -41.60 5.27
CA LEU A 658 4.06 -40.62 4.67
C LEU A 658 4.60 -41.06 3.31
N THR A 659 4.80 -42.36 3.11
CA THR A 659 5.23 -42.92 1.83
C THR A 659 4.16 -42.72 0.76
N SER A 660 2.87 -42.91 1.09
CA SER A 660 1.77 -42.65 0.15
C SER A 660 1.62 -41.17 -0.21
N LEU A 661 2.08 -40.26 0.67
CA LEU A 661 2.17 -38.82 0.38
C LEU A 661 3.40 -38.43 -0.45
N GLY A 662 4.29 -39.36 -0.79
CA GLY A 662 5.57 -39.06 -1.45
C GLY A 662 6.63 -38.46 -0.53
N ALA A 663 6.43 -38.53 0.79
CA ALA A 663 7.26 -37.90 1.81
C ALA A 663 7.93 -38.91 2.76
N ALA A 664 8.31 -40.09 2.25
CA ALA A 664 8.87 -41.18 3.07
C ALA A 664 10.07 -40.75 3.91
N SER A 665 10.96 -39.91 3.35
CA SER A 665 12.15 -39.39 4.04
C SER A 665 11.83 -38.49 5.24
N ALA A 666 10.63 -37.91 5.30
CA ALA A 666 10.21 -37.10 6.44
C ALA A 666 10.10 -37.95 7.73
N ALA A 667 9.91 -39.26 7.59
CA ALA A 667 9.86 -40.17 8.74
C ALA A 667 11.23 -40.48 9.36
N ASP A 668 12.31 -40.19 8.64
CA ASP A 668 13.67 -40.44 9.08
C ASP A 668 14.19 -39.31 9.98
N PRO A 669 15.20 -39.58 10.82
CA PRO A 669 15.89 -38.53 11.56
C PRO A 669 16.41 -37.48 10.57
N ALA A 670 16.27 -36.20 10.93
CA ALA A 670 16.80 -35.12 10.12
C ALA A 670 18.29 -35.33 9.83
N HIS A 671 18.71 -35.07 8.59
CA HIS A 671 20.12 -35.13 8.25
C HIS A 671 20.92 -34.14 9.12
N PRO A 672 22.18 -34.44 9.47
CA PRO A 672 22.99 -33.57 10.31
C PRO A 672 23.02 -32.13 9.77
N GLY A 673 22.76 -31.16 10.66
CA GLY A 673 22.95 -29.75 10.33
C GLY A 673 24.44 -29.42 10.15
N ILE A 674 24.71 -28.27 9.54
CA ILE A 674 26.06 -27.77 9.31
C ILE A 674 26.30 -26.57 10.23
N ASP A 675 27.48 -26.47 10.83
CA ASP A 675 27.96 -25.21 11.43
C ASP A 675 28.55 -24.32 10.32
N PRO A 676 27.91 -23.19 9.97
CA PRO A 676 28.37 -22.35 8.87
C PRO A 676 29.70 -21.64 9.17
N ILE A 677 30.10 -21.52 10.44
CA ILE A 677 31.37 -20.88 10.84
C ILE A 677 32.56 -21.79 10.45
N THR A 678 32.48 -23.07 10.79
CA THR A 678 33.52 -24.05 10.42
C THR A 678 33.54 -24.33 8.91
N ARG A 679 32.39 -24.26 8.22
CA ARG A 679 32.33 -24.36 6.75
C ARG A 679 33.15 -23.27 6.06
N CYS A 680 32.97 -22.00 6.43
CA CYS A 680 33.71 -20.86 5.85
C CYS A 680 35.23 -20.96 6.05
N SER A 681 35.66 -21.59 7.15
CA SER A 681 37.08 -21.79 7.49
C SER A 681 37.76 -22.77 6.51
N ASN A 682 37.03 -23.77 6.02
CA ASN A 682 37.54 -24.81 5.12
C ASN A 682 37.45 -24.42 3.63
N THR A 683 36.57 -23.49 3.24
CA THR A 683 36.51 -22.98 1.86
C THR A 683 37.52 -21.86 1.58
N GLN A 684 38.04 -21.16 2.60
CA GLN A 684 39.07 -20.13 2.44
C GLN A 684 40.51 -20.67 2.25
N THR A 685 40.72 -21.98 2.25
CA THR A 685 42.06 -22.60 2.15
C THR A 685 42.54 -22.91 0.73
N GLN A 686 41.85 -22.47 -0.33
CA GLN A 686 42.40 -22.49 -1.69
C GLN A 686 42.35 -21.11 -2.35
N PRO A 687 43.40 -20.28 -2.21
CA PRO A 687 43.60 -19.17 -3.12
C PRO A 687 44.09 -19.71 -4.47
N HIS A 688 43.21 -19.70 -5.47
CA HIS A 688 43.65 -19.67 -6.87
C HIS A 688 44.31 -18.31 -7.11
N HIS A 689 45.61 -18.21 -6.83
CA HIS A 689 46.43 -17.12 -7.35
C HIS A 689 46.62 -17.32 -8.86
N SER A 690 45.74 -16.72 -9.64
CA SER A 690 46.03 -16.41 -11.04
C SER A 690 46.94 -15.18 -11.07
N THR A 691 48.24 -15.41 -11.19
CA THR A 691 49.22 -14.39 -11.55
C THR A 691 49.16 -14.15 -13.06
N GLU A 692 48.40 -13.16 -13.51
CA GLU A 692 48.67 -12.49 -14.78
C GLU A 692 48.73 -10.98 -14.55
N PRO A 693 49.81 -10.29 -14.97
CA PRO A 693 49.94 -8.86 -14.80
C PRO A 693 49.22 -8.11 -15.93
N HIS A 694 48.36 -7.16 -15.58
CA HIS A 694 47.76 -6.23 -16.53
C HIS A 694 48.82 -5.33 -17.19
N PRO A 695 48.84 -5.18 -18.53
CA PRO A 695 49.61 -4.15 -19.19
C PRO A 695 48.90 -2.79 -19.09
N LYS A 696 49.73 -1.73 -19.06
CA LYS A 696 49.40 -0.33 -18.78
C LYS A 696 48.41 0.32 -19.73
#